data_AF-A0A955VJH9-F1
#
_entry.id   AF-A0A955VJH9-F1
#
_cell.length_a   1.000
_cell.length_b   1.000
_cell.length_c   1.000
_cell.angle_alpha   90.00
_cell.angle_beta   90.00
_cell.angle_gamma   90.00
#
_symmetry.space_group_name_H-M   'P 1'
#
loop_
_entity.id
_entity.type
_entity.pdbx_description
1 polymer ?
#
loop_
_entity_poly.entity_id
_entity_poly.type
_entity_poly.pdbx_seq_one_letter_code
_entity_poly.pdbx_strand_id
1 'polypeptide(L)'
;MSRIAIGAFVLASIFWTTNGDVESGNRFYSKGAFAKALKAYKEAESDLPAKTYALNYNKGTVLTRLKSYQSAVIEFQKGCDVHDKSLRARCYFNLGTAYALWALEKEELVRSGKKKDKKLKEDKIDDARQMAKRLWRNAVDALEQALALDPKMADARHNLEVALLRVDPACEVRDDKYEDNGSYKQAKPLATKSEKWQSVDDLVLCSDDEDWYKVELKKAGRLQAEVKAKEGGTGKLSLELYAPNGTTRLSPKGETPGTEVELPNVPSSGHYLLRVRGIESAERDYTLKYRAIRPCSEKEDSFESNNTPQTAKLLSAKSYKKLMLCRDDLDWYRVELKRDEGLIARIKFSGDDGKLRLRAFDSTGTKALVTATAEEGGVYQLRLNNPGAGSYLLEVAGIDHAETPYELEVKVIPPCRQRDDKYEENDTPEQAKRLKPGIYKKLQVCKGDPDYFKIKLGATDSLFASVTFDPKEGKAPKLLLYKVNPLQSTIPKPIGLPTGNDRTRLVVLSTPGEGEYFVRISGEIGYTLALEKKPPCPKGDDAFEENDYPANATVLKKDGTILARVCPKDNDYFKVSVPANHQLSASIVFDHNAGDLDLSMLSDDGKGGTKTIGSSRKSSPKRPFEALVLKTETAKTVYLLVDGRKGASNFYLLDIKRKKLPPPKNDKKKNDKKKNDKKKNDKRDKKNDKRDKKNDKRDKKKDERDKDDKKKQPPKPKREKMTPRKMRDEMFKKKLESMKNKRNLEYEKALRQSPLRYENSRKNW
;
A
#
# COMPACT_ATOMS: atom_id res chain seq x y z
N MET A 1 20.00 41.58 24.97
CA MET A 1 21.15 40.84 24.40
C MET A 1 22.14 40.49 25.51
N SER A 2 22.06 39.29 26.07
CA SER A 2 23.09 38.78 26.98
C SER A 2 24.39 38.63 26.19
N ARG A 3 25.41 39.42 26.52
CA ARG A 3 26.73 39.33 25.92
C ARG A 3 27.40 38.05 26.42
N ILE A 4 28.15 37.34 25.57
CA ILE A 4 29.10 36.31 26.03
C ILE A 4 30.03 36.98 27.04
N ALA A 5 30.14 36.41 28.23
CA ALA A 5 31.05 36.89 29.25
C ALA A 5 32.48 36.62 28.77
N ILE A 6 33.17 37.71 28.41
CA ILE A 6 34.62 37.73 28.25
C ILE A 6 35.16 38.37 29.53
N GLY A 7 35.16 37.62 30.63
CA GLY A 7 35.58 38.15 31.93
C GLY A 7 36.94 38.86 31.83
N ALA A 8 37.06 40.06 32.39
CA ALA A 8 38.29 40.86 32.38
C ALA A 8 39.50 40.14 33.03
N PHE A 9 39.25 39.05 33.77
CA PHE A 9 40.27 38.25 34.46
C PHE A 9 40.56 36.87 33.84
N VAL A 10 39.77 36.37 32.87
CA VAL A 10 39.84 34.94 32.45
C VAL A 10 40.74 34.69 31.24
N LEU A 11 41.13 35.76 30.56
CA LEU A 11 42.12 35.73 29.49
C LEU A 11 43.54 36.04 30.01
N ALA A 12 43.76 36.08 31.33
CA ALA A 12 45.00 36.53 31.98
C ALA A 12 45.82 35.44 32.70
N SER A 13 45.30 34.21 32.85
CA SER A 13 46.07 33.09 33.44
C SER A 13 46.93 32.42 32.38
N ILE A 14 47.93 33.15 31.92
CA ILE A 14 48.90 32.68 30.93
C ILE A 14 49.88 31.72 31.62
N PHE A 15 50.25 30.65 30.94
CA PHE A 15 51.28 29.75 31.44
C PHE A 15 52.66 30.45 31.43
N TRP A 16 53.37 30.39 32.56
CA TRP A 16 54.72 30.93 32.72
C TRP A 16 55.74 29.79 32.68
N THR A 17 56.87 30.04 32.01
CA THR A 17 58.02 29.14 31.92
C THR A 17 59.30 29.94 32.03
N THR A 18 60.42 29.27 32.22
CA THR A 18 61.76 29.88 32.13
C THR A 18 62.23 30.08 30.68
N ASN A 19 61.40 29.75 29.67
CA ASN A 19 61.70 30.00 28.27
C ASN A 19 61.40 31.48 27.97
N GLY A 20 62.44 32.23 27.59
CA GLY A 20 62.40 33.68 27.41
C GLY A 20 61.38 34.15 26.36
N ASP A 21 61.07 33.31 25.36
CA ASP A 21 60.10 33.64 24.30
C ASP A 21 58.65 33.45 24.75
N VAL A 22 58.38 32.45 25.61
CA VAL A 22 57.07 32.33 26.26
C VAL A 22 56.81 33.53 27.17
N GLU A 23 57.79 33.91 28.00
CA GLU A 23 57.64 35.10 28.85
C GLU A 23 57.48 36.39 28.04
N SER A 24 58.23 36.53 26.95
CA SER A 24 58.09 37.66 26.02
C SER A 24 56.70 37.69 25.40
N GLY A 25 56.16 36.53 25.00
CA GLY A 25 54.78 36.38 24.56
C GLY A 25 53.77 36.81 25.63
N ASN A 26 53.97 36.38 26.88
CA ASN A 26 53.12 36.74 28.02
C ASN A 26 53.13 38.27 28.26
N ARG A 27 54.32 38.89 28.19
CA ARG A 27 54.50 40.35 28.30
C ARG A 27 53.84 41.13 27.17
N PHE A 28 53.95 40.65 25.94
CA PHE A 28 53.25 41.28 24.81
C PHE A 28 51.74 41.14 24.94
N TYR A 29 51.28 39.99 25.43
CA TYR A 29 49.87 39.74 25.65
C TYR A 29 49.27 40.67 26.71
N SER A 30 49.95 40.85 27.85
CA SER A 30 49.47 41.75 28.92
C SER A 30 49.42 43.22 28.48
N LYS A 31 50.29 43.62 27.54
CA LYS A 31 50.27 44.95 26.88
C LYS A 31 49.23 45.08 25.76
N GLY A 32 48.43 44.04 25.50
CA GLY A 32 47.46 44.02 24.39
C GLY A 32 48.08 43.89 23.00
N ALA A 33 49.39 43.67 22.90
CA ALA A 33 50.12 43.49 21.64
C ALA A 33 49.99 42.05 21.10
N PHE A 34 48.76 41.62 20.83
CA PHE A 34 48.41 40.23 20.53
C PHE A 34 49.16 39.63 19.32
N ALA A 35 49.37 40.39 18.25
CA ALA A 35 50.12 39.91 17.10
C ALA A 35 51.59 39.60 17.44
N LYS A 36 52.23 40.45 18.27
CA LYS A 36 53.58 40.23 18.77
C LYS A 36 53.64 39.06 19.74
N ALA A 37 52.63 38.92 20.60
CA ALA A 37 52.50 37.79 21.51
C ALA A 37 52.39 36.45 20.76
N LEU A 38 51.56 36.38 19.71
CA LEU A 38 51.42 35.18 18.89
C LEU A 38 52.73 34.82 18.17
N LYS A 39 53.49 35.82 17.69
CA LYS A 39 54.80 35.61 17.06
C LYS A 39 55.78 34.98 18.07
N ALA A 40 55.93 35.58 19.26
CA ALA A 40 56.79 35.06 20.31
C ALA A 40 56.39 33.64 20.76
N TYR A 41 55.10 33.32 20.85
CA TYR A 41 54.66 31.95 21.17
C TYR A 41 54.93 30.93 20.06
N LYS A 42 54.99 31.35 18.79
CA LYS A 42 55.38 30.47 17.67
C LYS A 42 56.89 30.24 17.63
N GLU A 43 57.68 31.26 17.96
CA GLU A 43 59.13 31.14 18.10
C GLU A 43 59.48 30.22 19.27
N ALA A 44 58.79 30.35 20.42
CA ALA A 44 58.96 29.44 21.54
C ALA A 44 58.61 27.97 21.24
N GLU A 45 57.77 27.70 20.23
CA GLU A 45 57.29 26.35 19.91
C GLU A 45 58.39 25.44 19.37
N SER A 46 59.43 25.98 18.71
CA SER A 46 60.58 25.19 18.23
C SER A 46 61.47 24.70 19.36
N ASP A 47 61.48 25.41 20.48
CA ASP A 47 62.44 25.23 21.57
C ASP A 47 61.83 24.47 22.76
N LEU A 48 60.58 24.05 22.62
CA LEU A 48 59.82 23.37 23.67
C LEU A 48 59.52 21.91 23.29
N PRO A 49 59.39 21.01 24.28
CA PRO A 49 59.04 19.62 24.02
C PRO A 49 57.75 19.49 23.20
N ALA A 50 57.70 18.45 22.37
CA ALA A 50 56.47 18.04 21.72
C ALA A 50 55.37 17.84 22.78
N LYS A 51 54.18 18.42 22.54
CA LYS A 51 53.02 18.44 23.46
C LYS A 51 53.13 19.39 24.66
N THR A 52 53.63 20.60 24.45
CA THR A 52 53.49 21.68 25.43
C THR A 52 52.05 22.24 25.42
N TYR A 53 51.11 21.53 26.05
CA TYR A 53 49.68 21.86 26.07
C TYR A 53 49.37 23.27 26.57
N ALA A 54 50.15 23.76 27.53
CA ALA A 54 49.98 25.08 28.11
C ALA A 54 50.40 26.22 27.16
N LEU A 55 51.37 25.98 26.26
CA LEU A 55 51.69 26.91 25.16
C LEU A 55 50.54 26.97 24.14
N ASN A 56 49.95 25.82 23.80
CA ASN A 56 48.77 25.75 22.92
C ASN A 56 47.58 26.51 23.52
N TYR A 57 47.36 26.41 24.83
CA TYR A 57 46.38 27.22 25.56
C TYR A 57 46.65 28.74 25.44
N ASN A 58 47.91 29.17 25.59
CA ASN A 58 48.31 30.58 25.41
C ASN A 58 48.07 31.06 23.96
N LYS A 59 48.44 30.24 22.95
CA LYS A 59 48.23 30.55 21.53
C LYS A 59 46.75 30.67 21.18
N GLY A 60 45.91 29.74 21.63
CA GLY A 60 44.45 29.79 21.44
C GLY A 60 43.82 31.04 22.06
N THR A 61 44.32 31.43 23.25
CA THR A 61 43.91 32.64 23.97
C THR A 61 44.19 33.92 23.16
N VAL A 62 45.39 34.03 22.58
CA VAL A 62 45.76 35.18 21.72
C VAL A 62 44.98 35.17 20.42
N LEU A 63 44.83 34.00 19.78
CA LEU A 63 44.10 33.85 18.52
C LEU A 63 42.63 34.27 18.68
N THR A 64 42.03 33.98 19.84
CA THR A 64 40.67 34.44 20.18
C THR A 64 40.59 35.97 20.26
N ARG A 65 41.59 36.62 20.87
CA ARG A 65 41.70 38.09 20.91
C ARG A 65 41.90 38.71 19.53
N LEU A 66 42.63 38.01 18.66
CA LEU A 66 42.81 38.38 17.25
C LEU A 66 41.59 38.07 16.37
N LYS A 67 40.49 37.53 16.93
CA LYS A 67 39.29 37.06 16.22
C LYS A 67 39.57 35.95 15.18
N SER A 68 40.72 35.28 15.29
CA SER A 68 41.05 34.12 14.47
C SER A 68 40.47 32.86 15.11
N TYR A 69 39.13 32.78 15.14
CA TYR A 69 38.43 31.80 15.98
C TYR A 69 38.66 30.35 15.55
N GLN A 70 38.74 30.08 14.24
CA GLN A 70 39.04 28.75 13.73
C GLN A 70 40.41 28.25 14.21
N SER A 71 41.44 29.09 14.09
CA SER A 71 42.79 28.76 14.57
C SER A 71 42.82 28.67 16.09
N ALA A 72 42.08 29.52 16.80
CA ALA A 72 41.98 29.46 18.26
C ALA A 72 41.39 28.12 18.75
N VAL A 73 40.31 27.65 18.12
CA VAL A 73 39.68 26.36 18.41
C VAL A 73 40.68 25.22 18.22
N ILE A 74 41.45 25.21 17.14
CA ILE A 74 42.46 24.18 16.86
C ILE A 74 43.52 24.14 17.96
N GLU A 75 44.05 25.30 18.36
CA GLU A 75 45.08 25.37 19.41
C GLU A 75 44.50 24.99 20.79
N PHE A 76 43.25 25.37 21.10
CA PHE A 76 42.61 24.94 22.33
C PHE A 76 42.32 23.44 22.36
N GLN A 77 41.87 22.83 21.25
CA GLN A 77 41.68 21.37 21.17
C GLN A 77 42.98 20.62 21.51
N LYS A 78 44.13 21.10 21.02
CA LYS A 78 45.44 20.55 21.43
C LYS A 78 45.72 20.82 22.91
N GLY A 79 45.46 22.03 23.41
CA GLY A 79 45.79 22.43 24.77
C GLY A 79 44.94 21.76 25.87
N CYS A 80 43.73 21.31 25.56
CA CYS A 80 42.80 20.77 26.56
C CYS A 80 43.12 19.32 26.97
N ASP A 81 44.05 18.66 26.31
CA ASP A 81 44.52 17.31 26.68
C ASP A 81 45.40 17.30 27.95
N VAL A 82 45.81 18.47 28.45
CA VAL A 82 46.65 18.62 29.65
C VAL A 82 46.08 17.89 30.87
N HIS A 83 46.90 17.14 31.62
CA HIS A 83 46.45 16.37 32.80
C HIS A 83 46.03 17.24 33.99
N ASP A 84 46.55 18.47 34.11
CA ASP A 84 46.17 19.39 35.18
C ASP A 84 44.70 19.78 35.08
N LYS A 85 43.91 19.38 36.09
CA LYS A 85 42.45 19.56 36.11
C LYS A 85 42.05 21.04 36.03
N SER A 86 42.82 21.92 36.67
CA SER A 86 42.51 23.35 36.75
C SER A 86 42.73 24.04 35.39
N LEU A 87 43.86 23.76 34.74
CA LEU A 87 44.19 24.27 33.42
C LEU A 87 43.28 23.64 32.34
N ARG A 88 42.95 22.36 32.46
CA ARG A 88 41.99 21.68 31.58
C ARG A 88 40.59 22.33 31.66
N ALA A 89 40.11 22.66 32.86
CA ALA A 89 38.83 23.37 33.04
C ALA A 89 38.83 24.74 32.36
N ARG A 90 39.90 25.54 32.55
CA ARG A 90 40.07 26.84 31.88
C ARG A 90 40.19 26.70 30.36
N CYS A 91 40.86 25.65 29.90
CA CYS A 91 40.98 25.36 28.46
C CYS A 91 39.61 25.09 27.84
N TYR A 92 38.81 24.20 28.43
CA TYR A 92 37.46 23.92 27.94
C TYR A 92 36.54 25.15 27.97
N PHE A 93 36.66 25.99 28.99
CA PHE A 93 35.92 27.26 29.03
C PHE A 93 36.31 28.19 27.87
N ASN A 94 37.60 28.36 27.61
CA ASN A 94 38.07 29.20 26.52
C ASN A 94 37.75 28.60 25.14
N LEU A 95 37.80 27.27 25.01
CA LEU A 95 37.38 26.54 23.81
C LEU A 95 35.90 26.77 23.51
N GLY A 96 35.03 26.59 24.51
CA GLY A 96 33.60 26.83 24.36
C GLY A 96 33.26 28.30 24.07
N THR A 97 33.99 29.23 24.68
CA THR A 97 33.88 30.66 24.40
C THR A 97 34.34 30.98 22.97
N ALA A 98 35.43 30.37 22.48
CA ALA A 98 35.90 30.53 21.11
C ALA A 98 34.88 29.99 20.09
N TYR A 99 34.27 28.84 20.35
CA TYR A 99 33.17 28.30 19.54
C TYR A 99 31.98 29.25 19.50
N ALA A 100 31.56 29.78 20.65
CA ALA A 100 30.42 30.70 20.74
C ALA A 100 30.68 32.04 20.03
N LEU A 101 31.90 32.60 20.13
CA LEU A 101 32.29 33.80 19.40
C LEU A 101 32.36 33.55 17.88
N TRP A 102 32.83 32.37 17.47
CA TRP A 102 32.83 31.99 16.06
C TRP A 102 31.40 31.84 15.52
N ALA A 103 30.49 31.26 16.32
CA ALA A 103 29.09 31.14 15.97
C ALA A 103 28.45 32.52 15.77
N LEU A 104 28.70 33.47 16.67
CA LEU A 104 28.24 34.87 16.54
C LEU A 104 28.77 35.55 15.26
N GLU A 105 30.02 35.30 14.87
CA GLU A 105 30.58 35.82 13.60
C GLU A 105 29.80 35.27 12.39
N LYS A 106 29.43 33.99 12.41
CA LYS A 106 28.63 33.37 11.34
C LYS A 106 27.20 33.91 11.31
N GLU A 107 26.59 34.13 12.47
CA GLU A 107 25.27 34.78 12.54
C GLU A 107 25.30 36.23 12.05
N GLU A 108 26.36 36.98 12.35
CA GLU A 108 26.53 38.34 11.85
C GLU A 108 26.73 38.35 10.32
N LEU A 109 27.41 37.35 9.76
CA LEU A 109 27.49 37.16 8.31
C LEU A 109 26.10 36.91 7.70
N VAL A 110 25.28 36.06 8.32
CA VAL A 110 23.88 35.84 7.91
C VAL A 110 23.07 37.14 7.97
N ARG A 111 23.20 37.91 9.06
CA ARG A 111 22.48 39.17 9.28
C ARG A 111 22.90 40.27 8.30
N SER A 112 24.20 40.44 8.09
CA SER A 112 24.77 41.45 7.20
C SER A 112 24.59 41.12 5.72
N GLY A 113 24.61 39.82 5.35
CA GLY A 113 24.26 39.33 4.02
C GLY A 113 22.81 39.61 3.62
N LYS A 114 21.89 39.74 4.59
CA LYS A 114 20.49 40.14 4.35
C LYS A 114 20.28 41.66 4.22
N LYS A 115 21.21 42.50 4.72
CA LYS A 115 21.06 43.97 4.81
C LYS A 115 21.74 44.77 3.70
N LYS A 116 22.68 44.19 2.95
CA LYS A 116 23.35 44.88 1.83
C LYS A 116 22.89 44.26 0.53
N ASP A 117 22.58 45.09 -0.48
CA ASP A 117 22.37 44.73 -1.90
C ASP A 117 23.62 44.10 -2.58
N LYS A 118 24.42 43.33 -1.84
CA LYS A 118 25.47 42.47 -2.38
C LYS A 118 24.93 41.05 -2.36
N LYS A 119 24.66 40.50 -3.55
CA LYS A 119 24.39 39.08 -3.80
C LYS A 119 25.48 38.19 -3.18
N LEU A 120 25.40 37.87 -1.89
CA LEU A 120 25.84 36.55 -1.45
C LEU A 120 24.78 35.57 -1.97
N LYS A 121 25.23 34.50 -2.59
CA LYS A 121 24.34 33.42 -3.02
C LYS A 121 23.65 32.81 -1.78
N GLU A 122 22.39 32.42 -1.93
CA GLU A 122 21.54 31.87 -0.86
C GLU A 122 22.19 30.65 -0.17
N ASP A 123 22.92 29.83 -0.94
CA ASP A 123 23.71 28.68 -0.51
C ASP A 123 24.74 29.03 0.58
N LYS A 124 25.49 30.13 0.41
CA LYS A 124 26.51 30.58 1.36
C LYS A 124 25.91 31.11 2.67
N ILE A 125 24.71 31.68 2.60
CA ILE A 125 23.98 32.14 3.79
C ILE A 125 23.49 30.93 4.58
N ASP A 126 23.00 29.90 3.89
CA ASP A 126 22.59 28.66 4.55
C ASP A 126 23.77 27.88 5.14
N ASP A 127 24.89 27.77 4.41
CA ASP A 127 26.13 27.19 4.93
C ASP A 127 26.59 27.89 6.22
N ALA A 128 26.53 29.23 6.25
CA ALA A 128 26.86 30.02 7.43
C ALA A 128 25.89 29.75 8.60
N ARG A 129 24.58 29.59 8.32
CA ARG A 129 23.57 29.24 9.34
C ARG A 129 23.78 27.85 9.91
N GLN A 130 24.01 26.85 9.05
CA GLN A 130 24.28 25.48 9.49
C GLN A 130 25.58 25.40 10.30
N MET A 131 26.61 26.14 9.87
CA MET A 131 27.86 26.25 10.60
C MET A 131 27.68 26.91 11.97
N ALA A 132 26.91 28.01 12.07
CA ALA A 132 26.61 28.66 13.34
C ALA A 132 25.92 27.69 14.32
N LYS A 133 24.92 26.94 13.87
CA LYS A 133 24.22 25.92 14.69
C LYS A 133 25.19 24.86 15.23
N ARG A 134 26.09 24.34 14.39
CA ARG A 134 27.11 23.36 14.81
C ARG A 134 28.08 23.96 15.83
N LEU A 135 28.53 25.20 15.62
CA LEU A 135 29.44 25.89 16.53
C LEU A 135 28.81 26.15 17.90
N TRP A 136 27.52 26.52 17.96
CA TRP A 136 26.80 26.64 19.23
C TRP A 136 26.68 25.31 19.98
N ARG A 137 26.44 24.19 19.29
CA ARG A 137 26.46 22.85 19.93
C ARG A 137 27.84 22.51 20.49
N ASN A 138 28.90 22.74 19.73
CA ASN A 138 30.26 22.53 20.21
C ASN A 138 30.61 23.45 21.41
N ALA A 139 30.06 24.66 21.45
CA ALA A 139 30.19 25.56 22.59
C ALA A 139 29.52 24.97 23.83
N VAL A 140 28.30 24.44 23.71
CA VAL A 140 27.61 23.73 24.80
C VAL A 140 28.49 22.60 25.32
N ASP A 141 28.95 21.70 24.46
CA ASP A 141 29.76 20.53 24.86
C ASP A 141 31.04 20.94 25.62
N ALA A 142 31.77 21.93 25.13
CA ALA A 142 33.01 22.40 25.76
C ALA A 142 32.73 23.12 27.10
N LEU A 143 31.67 23.91 27.19
CA LEU A 143 31.30 24.62 28.44
C LEU A 143 30.78 23.65 29.50
N GLU A 144 30.07 22.59 29.11
CA GLU A 144 29.69 21.51 30.02
C GLU A 144 30.92 20.79 30.58
N GLN A 145 31.93 20.51 29.75
CA GLN A 145 33.18 19.91 30.21
C GLN A 145 33.94 20.83 31.17
N ALA A 146 33.96 22.14 30.92
CA ALA A 146 34.56 23.11 31.83
C ALA A 146 33.89 23.08 33.21
N LEU A 147 32.55 23.05 33.26
CA LEU A 147 31.77 23.03 34.49
C LEU A 147 31.78 21.67 35.20
N ALA A 148 31.97 20.57 34.47
CA ALA A 148 32.20 19.26 35.07
C ALA A 148 33.54 19.21 35.84
N LEU A 149 34.56 19.93 35.37
CA LEU A 149 35.87 20.01 35.99
C LEU A 149 35.93 21.06 37.12
N ASP A 150 35.31 22.23 36.90
CA ASP A 150 35.15 23.30 37.89
C ASP A 150 33.71 23.88 37.88
N PRO A 151 32.82 23.34 38.74
CA PRO A 151 31.44 23.80 38.81
C PRO A 151 31.28 25.26 39.27
N LYS A 152 32.31 25.89 39.86
CA LYS A 152 32.23 27.24 40.43
C LYS A 152 32.44 28.33 39.38
N MET A 153 32.91 28.00 38.18
CA MET A 153 33.21 28.94 37.11
C MET A 153 31.96 29.69 36.60
N ALA A 154 31.71 30.89 37.12
CA ALA A 154 30.48 31.64 36.83
C ALA A 154 30.34 32.06 35.37
N ASP A 155 31.45 32.43 34.73
CA ASP A 155 31.47 32.84 33.33
C ASP A 155 31.18 31.67 32.38
N ALA A 156 31.61 30.45 32.74
CA ALA A 156 31.29 29.24 31.98
C ALA A 156 29.79 28.91 32.05
N ARG A 157 29.16 29.09 33.22
CA ARG A 157 27.70 28.92 33.37
C ARG A 157 26.93 29.92 32.52
N HIS A 158 27.31 31.20 32.58
CA HIS A 158 26.70 32.26 31.79
C HIS A 158 26.83 31.99 30.28
N ASN A 159 28.02 31.62 29.82
CA ASN A 159 28.23 31.31 28.40
C ASN A 159 27.48 30.04 27.97
N LEU A 160 27.35 29.05 28.85
CA LEU A 160 26.59 27.82 28.58
C LEU A 160 25.11 28.14 28.42
N GLU A 161 24.55 28.98 29.28
CA GLU A 161 23.16 29.45 29.20
C GLU A 161 22.89 30.17 27.88
N VAL A 162 23.78 31.09 27.48
CA VAL A 162 23.70 31.78 26.18
C VAL A 162 23.76 30.77 25.02
N ALA A 163 24.64 29.79 25.09
CA ALA A 163 24.78 28.78 24.04
C ALA A 163 23.56 27.87 23.94
N LEU A 164 22.99 27.43 25.07
CA LEU A 164 21.79 26.61 25.12
C LEU A 164 20.58 27.33 24.54
N LEU A 165 20.40 28.62 24.84
CA LEU A 165 19.33 29.43 24.24
C LEU A 165 19.44 29.56 22.72
N ARG A 166 20.63 29.38 22.14
CA ARG A 166 20.84 29.41 20.68
C ARG A 166 20.67 28.04 20.02
N VAL A 167 20.90 26.96 20.77
CA VAL A 167 20.73 25.59 20.28
C VAL A 167 19.29 25.11 20.42
N ASP A 168 18.62 25.50 21.50
CA ASP A 168 17.29 25.04 21.89
C ASP A 168 16.50 26.19 22.56
N PRO A 169 16.04 27.19 21.79
CA PRO A 169 15.25 28.29 22.34
C PRO A 169 13.87 27.80 22.79
N ALA A 170 13.30 28.50 23.79
CA ALA A 170 11.92 28.27 24.22
C ALA A 170 10.96 28.29 23.02
N CYS A 171 9.96 27.41 23.05
CA CYS A 171 9.07 27.21 21.91
C CYS A 171 8.35 28.49 21.46
N GLU A 172 7.92 29.35 22.40
CA GLU A 172 7.29 30.66 22.14
C GLU A 172 8.15 31.59 21.26
N VAL A 173 9.47 31.36 21.20
CA VAL A 173 10.38 32.14 20.34
C VAL A 173 10.47 31.55 18.93
N ARG A 174 9.91 30.36 18.73
CA ARG A 174 9.85 29.61 17.48
C ARG A 174 8.45 29.66 16.85
N ASP A 175 7.53 30.42 17.45
CA ASP A 175 6.22 30.74 16.92
C ASP A 175 6.28 31.05 15.42
N ASP A 176 5.39 30.39 14.68
CA ASP A 176 5.31 30.61 13.26
C ASP A 176 4.53 31.90 12.93
N LYS A 177 4.45 32.23 11.64
CA LYS A 177 3.83 33.48 11.17
C LYS A 177 2.32 33.58 11.44
N TYR A 178 1.68 32.47 11.80
CA TYR A 178 0.27 32.41 12.12
C TYR A 178 0.01 32.63 13.60
N GLU A 179 1.02 32.74 14.46
CA GLU A 179 0.77 33.15 15.84
C GLU A 179 0.34 34.63 15.95
N ASP A 180 -0.49 35.02 16.92
CA ASP A 180 -1.17 34.16 17.91
C ASP A 180 -2.44 33.51 17.33
N ASN A 181 -2.53 32.18 17.36
CA ASN A 181 -3.68 31.39 16.91
C ASN A 181 -4.17 30.35 17.94
N GLY A 182 -3.82 30.54 19.22
CA GLY A 182 -4.06 29.62 20.34
C GLY A 182 -5.54 29.33 20.70
N SER A 183 -6.49 29.98 20.02
CA SER A 183 -7.92 29.77 20.25
C SER A 183 -8.77 29.97 19.01
N TYR A 184 -9.97 29.39 19.00
CA TYR A 184 -10.90 29.54 17.88
C TYR A 184 -11.25 31.00 17.54
N LYS A 185 -11.17 31.91 18.51
CA LYS A 185 -11.39 33.36 18.30
C LYS A 185 -10.22 34.03 17.57
N GLN A 186 -9.02 33.50 17.76
CA GLN A 186 -7.78 33.95 17.14
C GLN A 186 -7.47 33.24 15.81
N ALA A 187 -8.33 32.31 15.41
CA ALA A 187 -8.10 31.43 14.26
C ALA A 187 -7.68 32.17 12.98
N LYS A 188 -6.57 31.75 12.38
CA LYS A 188 -6.02 32.43 11.20
C LYS A 188 -6.65 31.97 9.89
N PRO A 189 -6.94 32.90 8.96
CA PRO A 189 -7.55 32.57 7.69
C PRO A 189 -6.58 31.80 6.78
N LEU A 190 -7.10 30.72 6.20
CA LEU A 190 -6.47 29.96 5.13
C LEU A 190 -7.23 30.17 3.83
N ALA A 191 -6.53 30.61 2.78
CA ALA A 191 -7.14 31.07 1.53
C ALA A 191 -7.42 29.91 0.56
N THR A 192 -8.69 29.60 0.30
CA THR A 192 -9.10 28.53 -0.62
C THR A 192 -9.07 28.98 -2.09
N LYS A 193 -7.93 28.80 -2.75
CA LYS A 193 -7.76 29.21 -4.16
C LYS A 193 -8.40 28.26 -5.18
N SER A 194 -8.47 26.96 -4.89
CA SER A 194 -9.06 25.93 -5.77
C SER A 194 -9.45 24.67 -4.99
N GLU A 195 -10.10 23.71 -5.68
CA GLU A 195 -10.42 22.36 -5.15
C GLU A 195 -9.17 21.45 -5.03
N LYS A 196 -8.00 21.91 -5.49
CA LYS A 196 -6.73 21.18 -5.32
C LYS A 196 -6.19 21.35 -3.91
N TRP A 197 -5.43 20.35 -3.45
CA TRP A 197 -4.67 20.40 -2.21
C TRP A 197 -3.78 21.63 -2.13
N GLN A 198 -3.89 22.34 -1.02
CA GLN A 198 -3.04 23.46 -0.63
C GLN A 198 -2.24 23.03 0.59
N SER A 199 -1.00 23.50 0.69
CA SER A 199 -0.09 23.17 1.78
C SER A 199 0.33 24.44 2.50
N VAL A 200 0.33 24.39 3.83
CA VAL A 200 0.96 25.37 4.70
C VAL A 200 2.10 24.65 5.41
N ASP A 201 3.31 25.10 5.14
CA ASP A 201 4.53 24.54 5.69
C ASP A 201 5.12 25.47 6.76
N ASP A 202 6.12 24.94 7.47
CA ASP A 202 6.89 25.64 8.50
C ASP A 202 6.02 26.13 9.66
N LEU A 203 5.04 25.31 10.02
CA LEU A 203 4.19 25.52 11.19
C LEU A 203 4.84 24.91 12.43
N VAL A 204 4.67 25.54 13.59
CA VAL A 204 5.27 25.11 14.84
C VAL A 204 4.19 25.06 15.91
N LEU A 205 3.92 23.86 16.42
CA LEU A 205 3.04 23.68 17.56
C LEU A 205 3.85 23.63 18.86
N CYS A 206 3.53 24.51 19.78
CA CYS A 206 4.12 24.55 21.12
C CYS A 206 3.38 23.69 22.15
N SER A 207 4.10 23.33 23.21
CA SER A 207 3.54 22.56 24.33
C SER A 207 2.39 23.31 24.99
N ASP A 208 1.25 22.64 25.12
CA ASP A 208 0.03 23.18 25.74
C ASP A 208 -0.63 24.33 24.96
N ASP A 209 -0.15 24.59 23.75
CA ASP A 209 -0.76 25.45 22.75
C ASP A 209 -1.64 24.64 21.77
N GLU A 210 -2.52 25.34 21.07
CA GLU A 210 -3.41 24.77 20.07
C GLU A 210 -3.56 25.68 18.87
N ASP A 211 -3.28 25.17 17.67
CA ASP A 211 -3.29 26.03 16.51
C ASP A 211 -4.65 26.00 15.82
N TRP A 212 -5.31 27.15 15.79
CA TRP A 212 -6.60 27.31 15.13
C TRP A 212 -6.49 28.01 13.79
N TYR A 213 -7.08 27.39 12.77
CA TYR A 213 -7.16 27.92 11.41
C TYR A 213 -8.61 27.98 10.97
N LYS A 214 -8.97 28.99 10.18
CA LYS A 214 -10.29 29.10 9.56
C LYS A 214 -10.22 29.03 8.05
N VAL A 215 -11.04 28.16 7.47
CA VAL A 215 -11.15 27.92 6.03
C VAL A 215 -12.53 28.39 5.58
N GLU A 216 -12.58 29.29 4.58
CA GLU A 216 -13.85 29.76 4.02
C GLU A 216 -14.38 28.77 2.98
N LEU A 217 -15.59 28.28 3.22
CA LEU A 217 -16.43 27.64 2.22
C LEU A 217 -17.42 28.67 1.68
N LYS A 218 -17.25 29.10 0.43
CA LYS A 218 -18.10 30.13 -0.21
C LYS A 218 -19.54 29.66 -0.47
N LYS A 219 -19.75 28.35 -0.51
CA LYS A 219 -21.04 27.66 -0.67
C LYS A 219 -21.01 26.38 0.18
N ALA A 220 -22.13 25.67 0.24
CA ALA A 220 -22.17 24.28 0.67
C ALA A 220 -21.08 23.46 -0.03
N GLY A 221 -20.53 22.42 0.59
CA GLY A 221 -19.40 21.65 0.02
C GLY A 221 -18.71 20.77 1.05
N ARG A 222 -17.48 20.34 0.78
CA ARG A 222 -16.66 19.53 1.69
C ARG A 222 -15.35 20.24 2.03
N LEU A 223 -14.80 19.92 3.18
CA LEU A 223 -13.46 20.35 3.60
C LEU A 223 -12.66 19.11 4.01
N GLN A 224 -11.54 18.90 3.34
CA GLN A 224 -10.57 17.87 3.71
C GLN A 224 -9.31 18.55 4.21
N ALA A 225 -8.70 17.98 5.25
CA ALA A 225 -7.44 18.45 5.78
C ALA A 225 -6.60 17.30 6.35
N GLU A 226 -5.28 17.42 6.20
CA GLU A 226 -4.27 16.49 6.69
C GLU A 226 -3.20 17.28 7.44
N VAL A 227 -2.79 16.80 8.62
CA VAL A 227 -1.66 17.33 9.38
C VAL A 227 -0.53 16.30 9.37
N LYS A 228 0.68 16.73 9.01
CA LYS A 228 1.86 15.88 9.01
C LYS A 228 2.96 16.48 9.86
N ALA A 229 3.36 15.77 10.92
CA ALA A 229 4.50 16.16 11.74
C ALA A 229 5.82 15.99 10.95
N LYS A 230 6.71 16.98 11.07
CA LYS A 230 8.09 16.89 10.56
C LYS A 230 8.98 16.08 11.52
N GLU A 231 10.10 15.59 11.01
CA GLU A 231 11.09 14.84 11.80
C GLU A 231 11.74 15.75 12.86
N GLY A 232 11.99 15.24 14.07
CA GLY A 232 12.83 15.93 15.08
C GLY A 232 12.18 16.47 16.37
N GLY A 233 10.87 16.37 16.60
CA GLY A 233 10.19 16.78 17.86
C GLY A 233 9.70 15.64 18.77
N THR A 234 8.72 15.89 19.65
CA THR A 234 8.14 14.90 20.59
C THR A 234 6.61 14.69 20.41
N GLY A 235 6.08 13.53 20.77
CA GLY A 235 4.62 13.26 20.75
C GLY A 235 3.98 13.18 19.36
N LYS A 236 2.65 13.05 19.32
CA LYS A 236 1.80 12.94 18.11
C LYS A 236 0.89 14.18 17.97
N LEU A 237 0.45 14.47 16.76
CA LEU A 237 -0.50 15.53 16.46
C LEU A 237 -1.92 14.99 16.30
N SER A 238 -2.88 15.87 16.57
CA SER A 238 -4.32 15.67 16.41
C SER A 238 -4.86 16.78 15.51
N LEU A 239 -5.64 16.41 14.50
CA LEU A 239 -6.42 17.34 13.70
C LEU A 239 -7.91 17.16 14.00
N GLU A 240 -8.59 18.26 14.29
CA GLU A 240 -10.02 18.29 14.58
C GLU A 240 -10.70 19.37 13.75
N LEU A 241 -11.98 19.16 13.44
CA LEU A 241 -12.76 20.03 12.59
C LEU A 241 -14.03 20.48 13.29
N TYR A 242 -14.29 21.79 13.24
CA TYR A 242 -15.33 22.52 13.97
C TYR A 242 -16.19 23.38 13.04
N ALA A 243 -17.44 23.57 13.43
CA ALA A 243 -18.40 24.45 12.77
C ALA A 243 -18.02 25.93 12.94
N PRO A 244 -18.62 26.85 12.16
CA PRO A 244 -18.30 28.28 12.25
C PRO A 244 -18.57 28.95 13.60
N ASN A 245 -19.34 28.30 14.48
CA ASN A 245 -19.56 28.77 15.85
C ASN A 245 -18.38 28.51 16.80
N GLY A 246 -17.34 27.79 16.36
CA GLY A 246 -16.12 27.49 17.13
C GLY A 246 -16.25 26.48 18.25
N THR A 247 -17.46 25.99 18.54
CA THR A 247 -17.72 25.10 19.70
C THR A 247 -18.27 23.75 19.29
N THR A 248 -19.01 23.67 18.17
CA THR A 248 -19.53 22.41 17.64
C THR A 248 -18.46 21.69 16.84
N ARG A 249 -17.90 20.63 17.42
CA ARG A 249 -17.01 19.70 16.70
C ARG A 249 -17.81 18.88 15.70
N LEU A 250 -17.35 18.85 14.45
CA LEU A 250 -17.95 18.11 13.34
C LEU A 250 -17.20 16.81 12.99
N SER A 251 -15.88 16.77 13.24
CA SER A 251 -15.09 15.53 13.10
C SER A 251 -15.51 14.47 14.15
N PRO A 252 -15.53 13.16 13.79
CA PRO A 252 -15.90 12.09 14.73
C PRO A 252 -15.11 12.13 16.03
N LYS A 253 -15.77 11.79 17.15
CA LYS A 253 -15.10 11.59 18.44
C LYS A 253 -14.48 10.19 18.45
N GLY A 254 -13.15 10.09 18.42
CA GLY A 254 -12.41 8.84 18.58
C GLY A 254 -11.52 8.86 19.82
N GLU A 255 -11.20 7.68 20.36
CA GLU A 255 -10.21 7.52 21.46
C GLU A 255 -8.78 7.86 21.02
N THR A 256 -8.51 7.83 19.72
CA THR A 256 -7.25 8.30 19.11
C THR A 256 -7.57 9.42 18.11
N PRO A 257 -7.06 10.63 18.31
CA PRO A 257 -7.19 11.69 17.32
C PRO A 257 -6.46 11.33 16.03
N GLY A 258 -7.05 11.69 14.89
CA GLY A 258 -6.49 11.43 13.56
C GLY A 258 -5.51 12.52 13.13
N THR A 259 -4.67 12.20 12.16
CA THR A 259 -3.86 13.17 11.40
C THR A 259 -4.58 13.66 10.14
N GLU A 260 -5.78 13.16 9.87
CA GLU A 260 -6.61 13.52 8.73
C GLU A 260 -8.04 13.70 9.21
N VAL A 261 -8.71 14.72 8.67
CA VAL A 261 -10.13 14.96 8.88
C VAL A 261 -10.80 15.26 7.55
N GLU A 262 -12.02 14.75 7.41
CA GLU A 262 -12.91 15.10 6.31
C GLU A 262 -14.24 15.57 6.94
N LEU A 263 -14.68 16.76 6.53
CA LEU A 263 -16.07 17.16 6.66
C LEU A 263 -16.85 16.53 5.51
N PRO A 264 -17.86 15.68 5.79
CA PRO A 264 -18.85 15.34 4.77
C PRO A 264 -19.61 16.60 4.34
N ASN A 265 -20.47 16.46 3.32
CA ASN A 265 -21.22 17.59 2.74
C ASN A 265 -21.82 18.51 3.81
N VAL A 266 -21.34 19.75 3.83
CA VAL A 266 -21.80 20.77 4.76
C VAL A 266 -22.84 21.65 4.06
N PRO A 267 -24.02 21.88 4.66
CA PRO A 267 -25.17 22.45 3.96
C PRO A 267 -25.09 23.96 3.73
N SER A 268 -24.10 24.66 4.30
CA SER A 268 -24.04 26.12 4.24
C SER A 268 -22.61 26.64 4.02
N SER A 269 -22.53 27.84 3.43
CA SER A 269 -21.30 28.62 3.38
C SER A 269 -20.90 29.09 4.78
N GLY A 270 -19.60 29.26 5.02
CA GLY A 270 -19.10 29.80 6.30
C GLY A 270 -17.61 29.58 6.51
N HIS A 271 -17.12 30.06 7.66
CA HIS A 271 -15.74 29.87 8.09
C HIS A 271 -15.62 28.66 9.01
N TYR A 272 -15.22 27.52 8.45
CA TYR A 272 -15.01 26.29 9.21
C TYR A 272 -13.64 26.30 9.86
N LEU A 273 -13.53 25.65 11.02
CA LEU A 273 -12.37 25.78 11.89
C LEU A 273 -11.62 24.45 11.97
N LEU A 274 -10.33 24.47 11.63
CA LEU A 274 -9.38 23.38 11.85
C LEU A 274 -8.62 23.68 13.14
N ARG A 275 -8.55 22.68 14.02
CA ARG A 275 -7.79 22.75 15.27
C ARG A 275 -6.70 21.69 15.24
N VAL A 276 -5.45 22.13 15.31
CA VAL A 276 -4.28 21.27 15.48
C VAL A 276 -3.90 21.30 16.95
N ARG A 277 -3.69 20.12 17.56
CA ARG A 277 -3.24 20.04 18.96
C ARG A 277 -2.26 18.90 19.18
N GLY A 278 -1.44 19.05 20.22
CA GLY A 278 -0.45 18.06 20.62
C GLY A 278 -1.07 17.02 21.54
N ILE A 279 -0.78 15.73 21.29
CA ILE A 279 -1.13 14.65 22.21
C ILE A 279 -0.02 14.56 23.26
N GLU A 280 -0.38 14.60 24.55
CA GLU A 280 0.56 14.62 25.69
C GLU A 280 1.54 15.81 25.66
N SER A 281 1.01 17.00 25.33
CA SER A 281 1.77 18.25 25.23
C SER A 281 2.93 18.16 24.22
N ALA A 282 2.65 17.49 23.08
CA ALA A 282 3.58 17.34 21.97
C ALA A 282 4.01 18.70 21.42
N GLU A 283 5.31 18.84 21.19
CA GLU A 283 5.92 20.01 20.53
C GLU A 283 6.54 19.57 19.20
N ARG A 284 6.06 20.17 18.10
CA ARG A 284 6.32 19.68 16.75
C ARG A 284 6.25 20.76 15.70
N ASP A 285 7.21 20.74 14.81
CA ASP A 285 7.05 21.34 13.49
C ASP A 285 6.14 20.47 12.64
N TYR A 286 5.26 21.07 11.85
CA TYR A 286 4.31 20.34 11.02
C TYR A 286 3.97 21.06 9.71
N THR A 287 3.28 20.31 8.85
CA THR A 287 2.65 20.82 7.63
C THR A 287 1.15 20.56 7.73
N LEU A 288 0.33 21.55 7.39
CA LEU A 288 -1.11 21.42 7.26
C LEU A 288 -1.50 21.49 5.78
N LYS A 289 -2.09 20.41 5.28
CA LYS A 289 -2.71 20.40 3.96
C LYS A 289 -4.22 20.51 4.08
N TYR A 290 -4.85 21.21 3.15
CA TYR A 290 -6.29 21.36 3.12
C TYR A 290 -6.80 21.59 1.70
N ARG A 291 -8.08 21.29 1.48
CA ARG A 291 -8.81 21.67 0.26
C ARG A 291 -10.31 21.81 0.55
N ALA A 292 -10.91 22.83 -0.07
CA ALA A 292 -12.35 23.01 -0.10
C ALA A 292 -12.89 22.46 -1.42
N ILE A 293 -13.78 21.49 -1.36
CA ILE A 293 -14.36 20.81 -2.53
C ILE A 293 -15.81 21.28 -2.66
N ARG A 294 -16.22 21.69 -3.85
CA ARG A 294 -17.63 22.03 -4.11
C ARG A 294 -18.53 20.80 -4.00
N PRO A 295 -19.82 20.95 -3.71
CA PRO A 295 -20.71 19.81 -3.58
C PRO A 295 -20.93 19.22 -4.97
N CYS A 296 -21.02 17.90 -5.03
CA CYS A 296 -21.26 17.19 -6.28
C CYS A 296 -22.57 17.60 -6.96
N SER A 297 -23.57 18.07 -6.19
CA SER A 297 -24.85 18.55 -6.72
C SER A 297 -24.75 19.72 -7.70
N GLU A 298 -23.65 20.48 -7.71
CA GLU A 298 -23.41 21.48 -8.76
C GLU A 298 -22.85 20.89 -10.07
N LYS A 299 -22.45 19.62 -10.05
CA LYS A 299 -21.84 18.85 -11.15
C LYS A 299 -22.70 17.66 -11.57
N GLU A 300 -23.89 17.49 -10.97
CA GLU A 300 -24.86 16.46 -11.33
C GLU A 300 -25.16 16.49 -12.84
N ASP A 301 -25.38 15.32 -13.39
CA ASP A 301 -25.72 15.20 -14.79
C ASP A 301 -27.21 15.45 -15.04
N SER A 302 -27.60 15.47 -16.32
CA SER A 302 -28.97 15.81 -16.72
C SER A 302 -30.03 14.77 -16.35
N PHE A 303 -29.64 13.60 -15.85
CA PHE A 303 -30.56 12.53 -15.46
C PHE A 303 -30.99 12.61 -14.00
N GLU A 304 -30.38 13.47 -13.20
CA GLU A 304 -30.79 13.66 -11.82
C GLU A 304 -32.18 14.33 -11.71
N SER A 305 -32.99 14.04 -10.67
CA SER A 305 -32.75 13.09 -9.60
C SER A 305 -33.18 11.65 -10.00
N ASN A 306 -32.24 10.71 -10.08
CA ASN A 306 -32.49 9.30 -10.42
C ASN A 306 -32.02 8.32 -9.34
N ASN A 307 -32.15 8.74 -8.09
CA ASN A 307 -31.51 8.14 -6.91
C ASN A 307 -32.19 6.85 -6.41
N THR A 308 -33.32 6.45 -6.99
CA THR A 308 -34.16 5.32 -6.54
C THR A 308 -34.73 4.52 -7.70
N PRO A 309 -35.11 3.24 -7.51
CA PRO A 309 -35.80 2.45 -8.54
C PRO A 309 -37.05 3.14 -9.12
N GLN A 310 -37.79 3.88 -8.29
CA GLN A 310 -39.02 4.58 -8.67
C GLN A 310 -38.76 5.84 -9.50
N THR A 311 -37.61 6.49 -9.29
CA THR A 311 -37.19 7.69 -10.02
C THR A 311 -36.29 7.40 -11.23
N ALA A 312 -36.04 6.11 -11.51
CA ALA A 312 -35.16 5.65 -12.57
C ALA A 312 -35.50 6.27 -13.94
N LYS A 313 -34.48 6.81 -14.63
CA LYS A 313 -34.68 7.46 -15.94
C LYS A 313 -34.71 6.45 -17.08
N LEU A 314 -35.69 6.59 -17.97
CA LEU A 314 -35.81 5.77 -19.16
C LEU A 314 -34.66 6.05 -20.14
N LEU A 315 -33.91 5.01 -20.49
CA LEU A 315 -32.85 5.05 -21.49
C LEU A 315 -33.28 4.35 -22.78
N SER A 316 -32.81 4.88 -23.90
CA SER A 316 -32.81 4.25 -25.21
C SER A 316 -31.45 3.58 -25.48
N ALA A 317 -31.41 2.70 -26.48
CA ALA A 317 -30.20 1.99 -26.87
C ALA A 317 -29.18 2.93 -27.54
N LYS A 318 -28.31 3.57 -26.76
CA LYS A 318 -27.21 4.41 -27.23
C LYS A 318 -26.12 4.57 -26.16
N SER A 319 -25.11 5.37 -26.46
CA SER A 319 -24.08 5.79 -25.52
C SER A 319 -24.46 7.12 -24.85
N TYR A 320 -24.38 7.12 -23.52
CA TYR A 320 -24.55 8.27 -22.63
C TYR A 320 -23.18 8.65 -22.08
N LYS A 321 -22.81 9.92 -22.25
CA LYS A 321 -21.51 10.47 -21.85
C LYS A 321 -21.74 11.60 -20.85
N LYS A 322 -20.69 11.93 -20.08
CA LYS A 322 -20.70 12.99 -19.06
C LYS A 322 -21.74 12.73 -17.96
N LEU A 323 -21.89 11.46 -17.57
CA LEU A 323 -22.66 11.10 -16.39
C LEU A 323 -21.79 11.33 -15.15
N MET A 324 -22.41 11.66 -14.03
CA MET A 324 -21.72 11.99 -12.79
C MET A 324 -22.39 11.26 -11.64
N LEU A 325 -21.68 10.30 -11.05
CA LEU A 325 -22.14 9.66 -9.83
C LEU A 325 -21.66 10.48 -8.64
N CYS A 326 -22.59 10.94 -7.81
CA CYS A 326 -22.30 11.64 -6.58
C CYS A 326 -22.10 10.70 -5.38
N ARG A 327 -21.35 11.18 -4.38
CA ARG A 327 -21.11 10.46 -3.14
C ARG A 327 -22.43 10.07 -2.47
N ASP A 328 -22.56 8.80 -2.07
CA ASP A 328 -23.76 8.23 -1.45
C ASP A 328 -25.00 8.20 -2.36
N ASP A 329 -24.86 8.63 -3.61
CA ASP A 329 -25.92 8.55 -4.60
C ASP A 329 -25.93 7.20 -5.34
N LEU A 330 -27.07 6.88 -5.94
CA LEU A 330 -27.29 5.70 -6.76
C LEU A 330 -27.98 6.10 -8.06
N ASP A 331 -27.33 5.93 -9.20
CA ASP A 331 -27.97 6.31 -10.45
C ASP A 331 -28.79 5.13 -10.98
N TRP A 332 -30.11 5.26 -10.90
CA TRP A 332 -31.06 4.29 -11.44
C TRP A 332 -31.51 4.69 -12.84
N TYR A 333 -31.50 3.70 -13.72
CA TYR A 333 -31.96 3.83 -15.10
C TYR A 333 -32.93 2.70 -15.44
N ARG A 334 -33.82 2.95 -16.38
CA ARG A 334 -34.84 2.00 -16.85
C ARG A 334 -34.65 1.72 -18.33
N VAL A 335 -34.75 0.46 -18.72
CA VAL A 335 -34.70 0.01 -20.12
C VAL A 335 -35.89 -0.89 -20.40
N GLU A 336 -36.62 -0.61 -21.46
CA GLU A 336 -37.73 -1.45 -21.92
C GLU A 336 -37.22 -2.47 -22.95
N LEU A 337 -37.53 -3.75 -22.72
CA LEU A 337 -37.20 -4.84 -23.63
C LEU A 337 -38.49 -5.46 -24.16
N LYS A 338 -38.51 -5.76 -25.46
CA LYS A 338 -39.56 -6.56 -26.08
C LYS A 338 -39.29 -8.05 -25.86
N ARG A 339 -40.27 -8.87 -26.26
CA ARG A 339 -40.16 -10.33 -26.19
C ARG A 339 -38.92 -10.81 -26.94
N ASP A 340 -38.16 -11.70 -26.30
CA ASP A 340 -36.94 -12.33 -26.80
C ASP A 340 -35.75 -11.38 -27.06
N GLU A 341 -35.87 -10.09 -26.73
CA GLU A 341 -34.72 -9.16 -26.73
C GLU A 341 -33.81 -9.41 -25.52
N GLY A 342 -32.55 -9.00 -25.65
CA GLY A 342 -31.58 -8.96 -24.55
C GLY A 342 -31.04 -7.56 -24.31
N LEU A 343 -30.22 -7.42 -23.27
CA LEU A 343 -29.59 -6.15 -22.90
C LEU A 343 -28.08 -6.33 -22.71
N ILE A 344 -27.29 -5.41 -23.25
CA ILE A 344 -25.90 -5.18 -22.85
C ILE A 344 -25.83 -3.77 -22.27
N ALA A 345 -25.38 -3.67 -21.03
CA ALA A 345 -25.02 -2.40 -20.42
C ALA A 345 -23.51 -2.38 -20.17
N ARG A 346 -22.83 -1.34 -20.65
CA ARG A 346 -21.38 -1.16 -20.45
C ARG A 346 -21.12 0.15 -19.73
N ILE A 347 -20.36 0.08 -18.65
CA ILE A 347 -19.90 1.24 -17.91
C ILE A 347 -18.41 1.47 -18.17
N LYS A 348 -18.01 2.74 -18.28
CA LYS A 348 -16.62 3.15 -18.44
C LYS A 348 -16.28 4.34 -17.54
N PHE A 349 -15.16 4.26 -16.82
CA PHE A 349 -14.67 5.31 -15.91
C PHE A 349 -13.14 5.20 -15.72
N SER A 350 -12.46 6.26 -15.26
CA SER A 350 -10.99 6.30 -15.12
C SER A 350 -10.45 5.52 -13.93
N GLY A 351 -11.25 5.39 -12.86
CA GLY A 351 -10.87 4.73 -11.60
C GLY A 351 -10.06 5.59 -10.63
N ASP A 352 -9.59 6.77 -11.06
CA ASP A 352 -8.77 7.67 -10.23
C ASP A 352 -9.55 8.22 -9.02
N ASP A 353 -10.85 8.43 -9.19
CA ASP A 353 -11.72 9.05 -8.19
C ASP A 353 -12.61 8.02 -7.45
N GLY A 354 -12.40 6.73 -7.70
CA GLY A 354 -13.06 5.64 -6.99
C GLY A 354 -13.59 4.53 -7.89
N LYS A 355 -14.24 3.55 -7.26
CA LYS A 355 -14.67 2.29 -7.88
C LYS A 355 -16.17 2.27 -8.06
N LEU A 356 -16.64 1.65 -9.14
CA LEU A 356 -18.07 1.57 -9.47
C LEU A 356 -18.59 0.14 -9.48
N ARG A 357 -19.90 0.01 -9.33
CA ARG A 357 -20.65 -1.23 -9.49
C ARG A 357 -21.80 -0.98 -10.43
N LEU A 358 -21.98 -1.87 -11.40
CA LEU A 358 -23.13 -1.88 -12.30
C LEU A 358 -23.98 -3.13 -12.01
N ARG A 359 -25.28 -2.94 -11.75
CA ARG A 359 -26.23 -4.03 -11.53
C ARG A 359 -27.42 -3.90 -12.45
N ALA A 360 -27.97 -5.04 -12.86
CA ALA A 360 -29.27 -5.11 -13.51
C ALA A 360 -30.27 -5.80 -12.58
N PHE A 361 -31.45 -5.21 -12.44
CA PHE A 361 -32.54 -5.68 -11.59
C PHE A 361 -33.79 -5.97 -12.42
N ASP A 362 -34.74 -6.68 -11.80
CA ASP A 362 -36.12 -6.73 -12.29
C ASP A 362 -36.80 -5.34 -12.27
N SER A 363 -38.04 -5.27 -12.77
CA SER A 363 -38.82 -4.03 -12.84
C SER A 363 -39.09 -3.36 -11.49
N THR A 364 -38.92 -4.08 -10.37
CA THR A 364 -39.17 -3.57 -9.02
C THR A 364 -37.91 -3.03 -8.35
N GLY A 365 -36.73 -3.37 -8.85
CA GLY A 365 -35.44 -3.03 -8.23
C GLY A 365 -35.08 -3.92 -7.04
N THR A 366 -35.85 -4.97 -6.73
CA THR A 366 -35.66 -5.77 -5.51
C THR A 366 -34.74 -6.97 -5.74
N LYS A 367 -34.77 -7.57 -6.93
CA LYS A 367 -33.95 -8.74 -7.28
C LYS A 367 -32.87 -8.39 -8.29
N ALA A 368 -31.61 -8.45 -7.86
CA ALA A 368 -30.48 -8.35 -8.77
C ALA A 368 -30.43 -9.60 -9.68
N LEU A 369 -30.46 -9.39 -10.99
CA LEU A 369 -30.39 -10.42 -12.01
C LEU A 369 -28.93 -10.72 -12.38
N VAL A 370 -28.13 -9.67 -12.57
CA VAL A 370 -26.71 -9.74 -12.91
C VAL A 370 -25.97 -8.57 -12.27
N THR A 371 -24.74 -8.81 -11.80
CA THR A 371 -23.86 -7.79 -11.23
C THR A 371 -22.51 -7.83 -11.94
N ALA A 372 -22.01 -6.65 -12.32
CA ALA A 372 -20.65 -6.42 -12.75
C ALA A 372 -19.98 -5.42 -11.78
N THR A 373 -19.01 -5.89 -11.00
CA THR A 373 -18.24 -5.06 -10.08
C THR A 373 -16.94 -4.61 -10.76
N ALA A 374 -16.65 -3.32 -10.71
CA ALA A 374 -15.43 -2.74 -11.25
C ALA A 374 -14.47 -2.37 -10.11
N GLU A 375 -13.41 -3.16 -9.94
CA GLU A 375 -12.44 -2.96 -8.85
C GLU A 375 -11.35 -1.93 -9.19
N GLU A 376 -11.24 -1.55 -10.47
CA GLU A 376 -10.28 -0.59 -11.02
C GLU A 376 -10.96 0.18 -12.17
N GLY A 377 -10.32 1.24 -12.68
CA GLY A 377 -10.79 1.94 -13.86
C GLY A 377 -10.77 1.08 -15.13
N GLY A 378 -11.69 1.32 -16.05
CA GLY A 378 -11.77 0.55 -17.29
C GLY A 378 -13.18 0.45 -17.85
N VAL A 379 -13.41 -0.58 -18.69
CA VAL A 379 -14.71 -0.88 -19.30
C VAL A 379 -15.23 -2.19 -18.73
N TYR A 380 -16.41 -2.12 -18.12
CA TYR A 380 -17.09 -3.27 -17.53
C TYR A 380 -18.45 -3.42 -18.18
N GLN A 381 -18.92 -4.66 -18.36
CA GLN A 381 -20.20 -4.92 -18.98
C GLN A 381 -20.97 -6.00 -18.23
N LEU A 382 -22.29 -5.86 -18.24
CA LEU A 382 -23.22 -6.94 -17.94
C LEU A 382 -24.07 -7.27 -19.17
N ARG A 383 -24.62 -8.48 -19.18
CA ARG A 383 -25.47 -8.97 -20.26
C ARG A 383 -26.67 -9.70 -19.67
N LEU A 384 -27.87 -9.34 -20.10
CA LEU A 384 -29.09 -10.10 -19.88
C LEU A 384 -29.48 -10.77 -21.19
N ASN A 385 -29.50 -12.11 -21.19
CA ASN A 385 -29.93 -12.90 -22.34
C ASN A 385 -31.40 -13.27 -22.17
N ASN A 386 -32.24 -12.78 -23.08
CA ASN A 386 -33.68 -13.07 -23.15
C ASN A 386 -34.35 -13.10 -21.75
N PRO A 387 -34.34 -11.98 -20.99
CA PRO A 387 -34.88 -11.97 -19.65
C PRO A 387 -36.42 -11.97 -19.62
N GLY A 388 -37.08 -11.89 -20.78
CA GLY A 388 -38.52 -11.66 -20.94
C GLY A 388 -38.84 -10.25 -21.42
N ALA A 389 -40.06 -10.04 -21.90
CA ALA A 389 -40.56 -8.71 -22.22
C ALA A 389 -40.87 -7.94 -20.94
N GLY A 390 -40.52 -6.66 -20.91
CA GLY A 390 -40.85 -5.78 -19.79
C GLY A 390 -39.75 -4.79 -19.47
N SER A 391 -39.92 -4.15 -18.32
CA SER A 391 -39.04 -3.10 -17.83
C SER A 391 -37.93 -3.68 -16.95
N TYR A 392 -36.70 -3.27 -17.19
CA TYR A 392 -35.53 -3.66 -16.40
C TYR A 392 -34.80 -2.43 -15.88
N LEU A 393 -34.28 -2.53 -14.68
CA LEU A 393 -33.56 -1.44 -14.04
C LEU A 393 -32.06 -1.68 -14.08
N LEU A 394 -31.29 -0.63 -14.36
CA LEU A 394 -29.84 -0.59 -14.21
C LEU A 394 -29.52 0.34 -13.04
N GLU A 395 -28.63 -0.10 -12.17
CA GLU A 395 -28.12 0.70 -11.05
C GLU A 395 -26.60 0.87 -11.24
N VAL A 396 -26.15 2.12 -11.20
CA VAL A 396 -24.74 2.48 -11.04
C VAL A 396 -24.53 2.98 -9.62
N ALA A 397 -23.57 2.38 -8.92
CA ALA A 397 -23.31 2.69 -7.52
C ALA A 397 -21.83 2.82 -7.22
N GLY A 398 -21.49 3.74 -6.34
CA GLY A 398 -20.13 3.95 -5.86
C GLY A 398 -19.77 2.89 -4.83
N ILE A 399 -18.55 2.37 -4.91
CA ILE A 399 -17.97 1.54 -3.86
C ILE A 399 -17.17 2.47 -2.94
N ASP A 400 -17.33 2.32 -1.63
CA ASP A 400 -16.70 3.17 -0.60
C ASP A 400 -16.98 4.68 -0.81
N HIS A 401 -18.22 4.99 -1.20
CA HIS A 401 -18.68 6.36 -1.43
C HIS A 401 -17.92 7.10 -2.54
N ALA A 402 -17.47 6.37 -3.57
CA ALA A 402 -16.84 6.94 -4.75
C ALA A 402 -17.74 8.01 -5.41
N GLU A 403 -17.14 9.14 -5.77
CA GLU A 403 -17.74 10.22 -6.55
C GLU A 403 -16.91 10.32 -7.83
N THR A 404 -17.49 9.97 -8.98
CA THR A 404 -16.69 9.85 -10.21
C THR A 404 -17.54 10.03 -11.47
N PRO A 405 -17.01 10.71 -12.50
CA PRO A 405 -17.66 10.76 -13.80
C PRO A 405 -17.57 9.40 -14.51
N TYR A 406 -18.62 9.05 -15.25
CA TYR A 406 -18.66 7.81 -16.02
C TYR A 406 -19.40 7.96 -17.35
N GLU A 407 -19.27 6.93 -18.19
CA GLU A 407 -20.04 6.74 -19.43
C GLU A 407 -20.84 5.43 -19.32
N LEU A 408 -22.08 5.44 -19.82
CA LEU A 408 -22.95 4.27 -19.87
C LEU A 408 -23.38 4.01 -21.32
N GLU A 409 -23.05 2.85 -21.86
CA GLU A 409 -23.53 2.38 -23.15
C GLU A 409 -24.63 1.33 -22.93
N VAL A 410 -25.81 1.58 -23.50
CA VAL A 410 -26.95 0.67 -23.50
C VAL A 410 -27.15 0.13 -24.91
N LYS A 411 -27.18 -1.19 -25.06
CA LYS A 411 -27.50 -1.88 -26.32
C LYS A 411 -28.58 -2.92 -26.09
N VAL A 412 -29.62 -2.86 -26.91
CA VAL A 412 -30.62 -3.93 -27.01
C VAL A 412 -30.11 -4.97 -27.99
N ILE A 413 -30.12 -6.23 -27.56
CA ILE A 413 -29.80 -7.39 -28.40
C ILE A 413 -31.12 -7.80 -29.06
N PRO A 414 -31.23 -7.79 -30.40
CA PRO A 414 -32.42 -8.28 -31.08
C PRO A 414 -32.74 -9.75 -30.77
N PRO A 415 -33.99 -10.19 -30.95
CA PRO A 415 -34.38 -11.59 -30.83
C PRO A 415 -33.44 -12.51 -31.59
N CYS A 416 -33.17 -13.70 -31.03
CA CYS A 416 -32.18 -14.64 -31.58
C CYS A 416 -32.41 -14.93 -33.07
N ARG A 417 -33.66 -15.20 -33.47
CA ARG A 417 -34.08 -15.47 -34.86
C ARG A 417 -33.82 -14.33 -35.85
N GLN A 418 -33.72 -13.09 -35.38
CA GLN A 418 -33.35 -11.96 -36.25
C GLN A 418 -31.83 -11.89 -36.49
N ARG A 419 -31.08 -12.77 -35.82
CA ARG A 419 -29.62 -12.88 -35.89
C ARG A 419 -29.19 -14.24 -36.45
N ASP A 420 -30.11 -14.95 -37.09
CA ASP A 420 -29.86 -16.20 -37.80
C ASP A 420 -28.70 -16.06 -38.77
N ASP A 421 -27.93 -17.12 -38.89
CA ASP A 421 -26.79 -17.15 -39.77
C ASP A 421 -27.18 -17.56 -41.20
N LYS A 422 -26.21 -17.53 -42.10
CA LYS A 422 -26.43 -17.76 -43.53
C LYS A 422 -26.82 -19.22 -43.89
N TYR A 423 -26.75 -20.16 -42.95
CA TYR A 423 -27.11 -21.55 -43.17
C TYR A 423 -28.55 -21.86 -42.79
N GLU A 424 -29.25 -20.94 -42.14
CA GLU A 424 -30.67 -21.10 -41.87
C GLU A 424 -31.51 -21.03 -43.17
N GLU A 425 -32.64 -21.74 -43.28
CA GLU A 425 -33.19 -22.66 -42.27
C GLU A 425 -32.50 -24.03 -42.29
N ASN A 426 -32.10 -24.52 -41.11
CA ASN A 426 -31.58 -25.86 -40.90
C ASN A 426 -32.02 -26.50 -39.58
N ASP A 427 -33.23 -26.20 -39.14
CA ASP A 427 -33.82 -26.62 -37.85
C ASP A 427 -34.26 -28.09 -37.79
N THR A 428 -34.25 -28.79 -38.92
CA THR A 428 -34.70 -30.19 -39.04
C THR A 428 -33.69 -31.06 -39.79
N PRO A 429 -33.66 -32.39 -39.56
CA PRO A 429 -32.84 -33.32 -40.34
C PRO A 429 -33.04 -33.21 -41.85
N GLU A 430 -34.27 -32.95 -42.28
CA GLU A 430 -34.66 -32.80 -43.69
C GLU A 430 -34.05 -31.52 -44.30
N GLN A 431 -34.01 -30.44 -43.53
CA GLN A 431 -33.41 -29.16 -43.93
C GLN A 431 -31.89 -29.10 -43.76
N ALA A 432 -31.27 -30.12 -43.15
CA ALA A 432 -29.87 -30.11 -42.76
C ALA A 432 -28.91 -29.72 -43.90
N LYS A 433 -28.11 -28.67 -43.67
CA LYS A 433 -27.16 -28.19 -44.70
C LYS A 433 -25.96 -29.12 -44.81
N ARG A 434 -25.60 -29.45 -46.05
CA ARG A 434 -24.44 -30.29 -46.33
C ARG A 434 -23.16 -29.48 -46.20
N LEU A 435 -22.26 -29.91 -45.32
CA LEU A 435 -20.96 -29.28 -45.11
C LEU A 435 -19.83 -30.18 -45.62
N LYS A 436 -18.72 -29.54 -45.99
CA LYS A 436 -17.43 -30.18 -46.26
C LYS A 436 -16.56 -30.05 -44.99
N PRO A 437 -15.43 -30.76 -44.90
CA PRO A 437 -14.45 -30.47 -43.85
C PRO A 437 -14.01 -29.00 -43.93
N GLY A 438 -13.91 -28.32 -42.79
CA GLY A 438 -13.59 -26.90 -42.72
C GLY A 438 -14.03 -26.24 -41.42
N ILE A 439 -13.75 -24.94 -41.32
CA ILE A 439 -14.10 -24.08 -40.18
C ILE A 439 -15.18 -23.09 -40.60
N TYR A 440 -16.30 -23.14 -39.90
CA TYR A 440 -17.51 -22.37 -40.13
C TYR A 440 -17.71 -21.39 -38.97
N LYS A 441 -17.42 -20.11 -39.22
CA LYS A 441 -17.46 -19.04 -38.22
C LYS A 441 -18.77 -18.26 -38.28
N LYS A 442 -19.09 -17.56 -37.18
CA LYS A 442 -20.27 -16.67 -37.04
C LYS A 442 -21.58 -17.43 -37.26
N LEU A 443 -21.66 -18.65 -36.75
CA LEU A 443 -22.92 -19.39 -36.69
C LEU A 443 -23.70 -18.98 -35.44
N GLN A 444 -25.02 -19.15 -35.45
CA GLN A 444 -25.89 -18.76 -34.36
C GLN A 444 -26.97 -19.82 -34.16
N VAL A 445 -26.95 -20.49 -33.00
CA VAL A 445 -28.01 -21.44 -32.62
C VAL A 445 -28.99 -20.75 -31.69
N CYS A 446 -30.28 -21.02 -31.86
CA CYS A 446 -31.35 -20.38 -31.10
C CYS A 446 -32.16 -21.38 -30.26
N LYS A 447 -32.76 -20.88 -29.17
CA LYS A 447 -33.50 -21.74 -28.25
C LYS A 447 -34.76 -22.30 -28.93
N GLY A 448 -34.78 -23.61 -29.13
CA GLY A 448 -35.87 -24.30 -29.82
C GLY A 448 -35.65 -24.48 -31.32
N ASP A 449 -34.60 -23.86 -31.88
CA ASP A 449 -34.09 -24.01 -33.25
C ASP A 449 -32.72 -24.68 -33.20
N PRO A 450 -32.66 -26.02 -33.23
CA PRO A 450 -31.39 -26.72 -33.28
C PRO A 450 -30.86 -26.79 -34.71
N ASP A 451 -29.66 -26.29 -34.93
CA ASP A 451 -28.99 -26.36 -36.22
C ASP A 451 -28.61 -27.81 -36.56
N TYR A 452 -29.10 -28.31 -37.70
CA TYR A 452 -28.69 -29.56 -38.31
C TYR A 452 -27.77 -29.32 -39.50
N PHE A 453 -26.63 -29.99 -39.50
CA PHE A 453 -25.74 -30.10 -40.66
C PHE A 453 -25.55 -31.57 -41.01
N LYS A 454 -25.10 -31.86 -42.23
CA LYS A 454 -24.74 -33.22 -42.65
C LYS A 454 -23.39 -33.28 -43.35
N ILE A 455 -22.63 -34.33 -43.06
CA ILE A 455 -21.32 -34.61 -43.67
C ILE A 455 -21.26 -36.06 -44.11
N LYS A 456 -20.71 -36.33 -45.29
CA LYS A 456 -20.47 -37.69 -45.80
C LYS A 456 -19.11 -38.16 -45.34
N LEU A 457 -18.98 -39.37 -44.78
CA LEU A 457 -17.72 -40.02 -44.39
C LEU A 457 -17.47 -41.26 -45.26
N GLY A 458 -16.21 -41.50 -45.62
CA GLY A 458 -15.78 -42.76 -46.23
C GLY A 458 -15.65 -43.88 -45.19
N ALA A 459 -15.51 -45.13 -45.65
CA ALA A 459 -15.46 -46.32 -44.79
C ALA A 459 -14.43 -46.27 -43.65
N THR A 460 -13.31 -45.58 -43.89
CA THR A 460 -12.17 -45.51 -42.98
C THR A 460 -11.89 -44.10 -42.46
N ASP A 461 -12.73 -43.12 -42.79
CA ASP A 461 -12.59 -41.75 -42.29
C ASP A 461 -12.89 -41.71 -40.78
N SER A 462 -12.13 -40.93 -40.02
CA SER A 462 -12.54 -40.46 -38.69
C SER A 462 -13.00 -39.01 -38.77
N LEU A 463 -13.96 -38.61 -37.93
CA LEU A 463 -14.54 -37.26 -37.91
C LEU A 463 -14.32 -36.56 -36.56
N PHE A 464 -13.84 -35.32 -36.63
CA PHE A 464 -13.78 -34.36 -35.53
C PHE A 464 -14.81 -33.30 -35.76
N ALA A 465 -15.77 -33.19 -34.85
CA ALA A 465 -16.69 -32.06 -34.83
C ALA A 465 -16.43 -31.28 -33.55
N SER A 466 -15.99 -30.03 -33.65
CA SER A 466 -15.84 -29.14 -32.51
C SER A 466 -16.65 -27.87 -32.66
N VAL A 467 -17.16 -27.37 -31.54
CA VAL A 467 -17.91 -26.12 -31.44
C VAL A 467 -17.21 -25.23 -30.43
N THR A 468 -16.71 -24.08 -30.86
CA THR A 468 -16.11 -23.05 -30.00
C THR A 468 -17.07 -21.87 -29.81
N PHE A 469 -17.16 -21.34 -28.60
CA PHE A 469 -18.09 -20.27 -28.20
C PHE A 469 -17.49 -19.37 -27.10
N ASP A 470 -18.02 -18.15 -26.93
CA ASP A 470 -17.65 -17.27 -25.82
C ASP A 470 -18.58 -17.51 -24.61
N PRO A 471 -18.09 -18.05 -23.48
CA PRO A 471 -18.91 -18.29 -22.30
C PRO A 471 -19.50 -17.01 -21.68
N LYS A 472 -19.01 -15.83 -22.07
CA LYS A 472 -19.60 -14.54 -21.65
C LYS A 472 -20.89 -14.20 -22.40
N GLU A 473 -21.11 -14.80 -23.57
CA GLU A 473 -22.28 -14.53 -24.40
C GLU A 473 -23.48 -15.40 -24.03
N GLY A 474 -23.25 -16.60 -23.50
CA GLY A 474 -24.34 -17.51 -23.15
C GLY A 474 -23.88 -18.84 -22.54
N LYS A 475 -24.84 -19.75 -22.38
CA LYS A 475 -24.57 -21.11 -21.93
C LYS A 475 -23.92 -21.91 -23.05
N ALA A 476 -23.08 -22.86 -22.67
CA ALA A 476 -22.45 -23.75 -23.64
C ALA A 476 -23.50 -24.52 -24.46
N PRO A 477 -23.32 -24.61 -25.79
CA PRO A 477 -24.20 -25.38 -26.64
C PRO A 477 -23.99 -26.88 -26.41
N LYS A 478 -24.95 -27.69 -26.86
CA LYS A 478 -24.81 -29.14 -26.98
C LYS A 478 -24.44 -29.47 -28.42
N LEU A 479 -23.46 -30.34 -28.58
CA LEU A 479 -23.04 -30.89 -29.86
C LEU A 479 -23.28 -32.40 -29.84
N LEU A 480 -24.03 -32.91 -30.80
CA LEU A 480 -24.34 -34.33 -30.95
C LEU A 480 -24.14 -34.76 -32.40
N LEU A 481 -23.68 -36.00 -32.60
CA LEU A 481 -23.54 -36.61 -33.92
C LEU A 481 -24.48 -37.81 -34.06
N TYR A 482 -24.98 -38.05 -35.26
CA TYR A 482 -25.87 -39.17 -35.57
C TYR A 482 -25.49 -39.78 -36.91
N LYS A 483 -25.51 -41.11 -37.03
CA LYS A 483 -25.42 -41.76 -38.35
C LYS A 483 -26.78 -41.67 -39.04
N VAL A 484 -26.81 -41.19 -40.28
CA VAL A 484 -28.04 -41.15 -41.07
C VAL A 484 -28.43 -42.58 -41.43
N ASN A 485 -29.65 -42.98 -41.09
CA ASN A 485 -30.23 -44.23 -41.57
C ASN A 485 -31.30 -43.90 -42.62
N PRO A 486 -31.06 -44.16 -43.91
CA PRO A 486 -32.02 -43.84 -44.97
C PRO A 486 -33.32 -44.63 -44.88
N LEU A 487 -33.38 -45.70 -44.07
CA LEU A 487 -34.56 -46.55 -43.89
C LEU A 487 -35.37 -46.23 -42.61
N GLN A 488 -34.91 -45.27 -41.79
CA GLN A 488 -35.61 -44.85 -40.58
C GLN A 488 -35.94 -43.36 -40.64
N SER A 489 -37.19 -43.02 -40.39
CA SER A 489 -37.66 -41.63 -40.31
C SER A 489 -37.28 -40.93 -39.00
N THR A 490 -36.74 -41.66 -38.02
CA THR A 490 -36.37 -41.11 -36.71
C THR A 490 -34.86 -41.05 -36.54
N ILE A 491 -34.38 -39.97 -35.91
CA ILE A 491 -32.97 -39.79 -35.62
C ILE A 491 -32.54 -40.87 -34.59
N PRO A 492 -31.50 -41.68 -34.89
CA PRO A 492 -31.02 -42.71 -33.96
C PRO A 492 -30.40 -42.10 -32.69
N LYS A 493 -29.94 -42.93 -31.76
CA LYS A 493 -29.21 -42.44 -30.58
C LYS A 493 -27.95 -41.67 -31.02
N PRO A 494 -27.58 -40.59 -30.30
CA PRO A 494 -26.35 -39.88 -30.60
C PRO A 494 -25.15 -40.82 -30.44
N ILE A 495 -24.20 -40.69 -31.34
CA ILE A 495 -22.96 -41.46 -31.39
C ILE A 495 -21.76 -40.57 -31.07
N GLY A 496 -20.68 -41.21 -30.66
CA GLY A 496 -19.49 -40.53 -30.19
C GLY A 496 -19.66 -40.01 -28.76
N LEU A 497 -18.52 -39.72 -28.15
CA LEU A 497 -18.48 -39.20 -26.80
C LEU A 497 -18.44 -37.66 -26.83
N PRO A 498 -19.46 -36.97 -26.29
CA PRO A 498 -19.36 -35.53 -26.10
C PRO A 498 -18.36 -35.22 -25.00
N THR A 499 -17.33 -34.45 -25.34
CA THR A 499 -16.31 -33.91 -24.45
C THR A 499 -16.19 -32.39 -24.65
N GLY A 500 -15.37 -31.72 -23.84
CA GLY A 500 -15.12 -30.30 -23.97
C GLY A 500 -14.62 -29.62 -22.70
N ASN A 501 -14.41 -28.31 -22.81
CA ASN A 501 -14.01 -27.43 -21.72
C ASN A 501 -15.04 -26.28 -21.56
N ASP A 502 -14.68 -25.17 -20.92
CA ASP A 502 -15.57 -24.02 -20.73
C ASP A 502 -15.86 -23.21 -22.01
N ARG A 503 -15.13 -23.45 -23.10
CA ARG A 503 -15.21 -22.68 -24.36
C ARG A 503 -15.41 -23.53 -25.62
N THR A 504 -15.25 -24.84 -25.51
CA THR A 504 -15.27 -25.77 -26.64
C THR A 504 -16.08 -27.01 -26.27
N ARG A 505 -16.88 -27.50 -27.21
CA ARG A 505 -17.48 -28.84 -27.23
C ARG A 505 -16.84 -29.63 -28.36
N LEU A 506 -16.61 -30.92 -28.17
CA LEU A 506 -16.06 -31.80 -29.19
C LEU A 506 -16.82 -33.13 -29.15
N VAL A 507 -17.07 -33.69 -30.33
CA VAL A 507 -17.43 -35.09 -30.50
C VAL A 507 -16.47 -35.69 -31.53
N VAL A 508 -15.94 -36.87 -31.22
CA VAL A 508 -15.07 -37.65 -32.12
C VAL A 508 -15.78 -38.92 -32.54
N LEU A 509 -15.68 -39.26 -33.83
CA LEU A 509 -16.06 -40.56 -34.36
C LEU A 509 -14.84 -41.24 -34.99
N SER A 510 -14.37 -42.32 -34.36
CA SER A 510 -13.27 -43.14 -34.87
C SER A 510 -13.81 -44.18 -35.86
N THR A 511 -13.47 -44.04 -37.14
CA THR A 511 -13.86 -44.97 -38.22
C THR A 511 -15.32 -45.46 -38.14
N PRO A 512 -16.33 -44.57 -38.13
CA PRO A 512 -17.73 -44.96 -37.89
C PRO A 512 -18.40 -45.71 -39.07
N GLY A 513 -17.62 -46.04 -40.10
CA GLY A 513 -18.06 -46.64 -41.35
C GLY A 513 -18.53 -45.61 -42.38
N GLU A 514 -18.76 -46.08 -43.60
CA GLU A 514 -19.24 -45.22 -44.68
C GLU A 514 -20.67 -44.77 -44.40
N GLY A 515 -20.98 -43.54 -44.79
CA GLY A 515 -22.35 -43.02 -44.77
C GLY A 515 -22.43 -41.51 -44.60
N GLU A 516 -23.65 -41.02 -44.42
CA GLU A 516 -23.90 -39.64 -44.03
C GLU A 516 -24.10 -39.55 -42.52
N TYR A 517 -23.70 -38.42 -41.95
CA TYR A 517 -23.76 -38.16 -40.52
C TYR A 517 -24.35 -36.78 -40.27
N PHE A 518 -25.34 -36.69 -39.37
CA PHE A 518 -25.85 -35.43 -38.89
C PHE A 518 -24.96 -34.87 -37.78
N VAL A 519 -24.71 -33.57 -37.85
CA VAL A 519 -24.14 -32.75 -36.79
C VAL A 519 -25.26 -31.87 -36.27
N ARG A 520 -25.69 -32.10 -35.03
CA ARG A 520 -26.76 -31.34 -34.40
C ARG A 520 -26.18 -30.45 -33.30
N ILE A 521 -26.41 -29.16 -33.43
CA ILE A 521 -26.09 -28.18 -32.42
C ILE A 521 -27.41 -27.73 -31.78
N SER A 522 -27.42 -27.54 -30.46
CA SER A 522 -28.58 -26.96 -29.77
C SER A 522 -28.12 -26.07 -28.63
N GLY A 523 -28.75 -24.92 -28.45
CA GLY A 523 -28.31 -23.91 -27.50
C GLY A 523 -28.95 -22.55 -27.78
N GLU A 524 -28.33 -21.50 -27.26
CA GLU A 524 -28.72 -20.11 -27.54
C GLU A 524 -27.47 -19.23 -27.47
N ILE A 525 -26.60 -19.35 -28.48
CA ILE A 525 -25.27 -18.73 -28.46
C ILE A 525 -24.66 -18.65 -29.87
N GLY A 526 -23.83 -17.64 -30.11
CA GLY A 526 -22.97 -17.60 -31.29
C GLY A 526 -21.84 -18.62 -31.18
N TYR A 527 -21.50 -19.28 -32.27
CA TYR A 527 -20.49 -20.33 -32.26
C TYR A 527 -19.68 -20.44 -33.56
N THR A 528 -18.59 -21.20 -33.48
CA THR A 528 -17.79 -21.64 -34.62
C THR A 528 -17.77 -23.16 -34.65
N LEU A 529 -18.18 -23.76 -35.77
CA LEU A 529 -18.13 -25.20 -36.00
C LEU A 529 -16.88 -25.54 -36.81
N ALA A 530 -16.05 -26.46 -36.33
CA ALA A 530 -14.99 -27.07 -37.13
C ALA A 530 -15.31 -28.55 -37.37
N LEU A 531 -15.24 -28.95 -38.64
CA LEU A 531 -15.38 -30.33 -39.07
C LEU A 531 -14.07 -30.77 -39.71
N GLU A 532 -13.36 -31.72 -39.11
CA GLU A 532 -12.12 -32.26 -39.66
C GLU A 532 -12.28 -33.74 -39.92
N LYS A 533 -11.79 -34.18 -41.08
CA LYS A 533 -11.68 -35.60 -41.40
C LYS A 533 -10.24 -36.03 -41.30
N LYS A 534 -9.99 -37.17 -40.68
CA LYS A 534 -8.67 -37.78 -40.60
C LYS A 534 -8.72 -39.19 -41.17
N PRO A 535 -7.82 -39.56 -42.10
CA PRO A 535 -7.70 -40.94 -42.56
C PRO A 535 -7.17 -41.86 -41.43
N PRO A 536 -7.05 -43.18 -41.63
CA PRO A 536 -6.39 -44.06 -40.66
C PRO A 536 -4.91 -43.72 -40.44
N CYS A 537 -4.37 -44.12 -39.29
CA CYS A 537 -2.93 -44.08 -39.04
C CYS A 537 -2.16 -44.88 -40.12
N PRO A 538 -0.92 -44.48 -40.47
CA PRO A 538 -0.22 -43.30 -39.96
C PRO A 538 -0.58 -42.00 -40.71
N LYS A 539 -1.25 -42.09 -41.88
CA LYS A 539 -1.54 -40.89 -42.71
C LYS A 539 -2.43 -39.86 -42.03
N GLY A 540 -3.25 -40.30 -41.09
CA GLY A 540 -4.14 -39.44 -40.33
C GLY A 540 -3.63 -39.08 -38.95
N ASP A 541 -2.31 -39.09 -38.76
CA ASP A 541 -1.72 -38.57 -37.54
C ASP A 541 -2.05 -37.09 -37.31
N ASP A 542 -1.76 -36.65 -36.10
CA ASP A 542 -1.95 -35.26 -35.76
C ASP A 542 -0.79 -34.36 -36.27
N ALA A 543 -0.90 -33.07 -35.98
CA ALA A 543 0.02 -32.06 -36.50
C ALA A 543 1.21 -31.77 -35.58
N PHE A 544 1.29 -32.44 -34.43
CA PHE A 544 2.36 -32.30 -33.46
C PHE A 544 3.52 -33.26 -33.71
N GLU A 545 3.30 -34.27 -34.55
CA GLU A 545 4.31 -35.24 -34.94
C GLU A 545 5.46 -34.63 -35.76
N GLU A 546 6.69 -35.15 -35.66
CA GLU A 546 7.10 -36.34 -34.89
C GLU A 546 7.47 -35.98 -33.44
N ASN A 547 6.70 -36.46 -32.45
CA ASN A 547 6.91 -36.25 -31.02
C ASN A 547 6.93 -37.55 -30.19
N ASP A 548 7.37 -38.65 -30.83
CA ASP A 548 7.43 -40.03 -30.34
C ASP A 548 8.37 -40.25 -29.13
N TYR A 549 9.28 -39.32 -28.87
CA TYR A 549 10.33 -39.42 -27.86
C TYR A 549 10.46 -38.14 -27.01
N PRO A 550 11.08 -38.22 -25.82
CA PRO A 550 11.34 -37.03 -25.01
C PRO A 550 12.18 -35.96 -25.72
N ALA A 551 13.07 -36.37 -26.65
CA ALA A 551 13.98 -35.48 -27.36
C ALA A 551 13.28 -34.58 -28.38
N ASN A 552 12.22 -35.07 -29.03
CA ASN A 552 11.38 -34.36 -30.01
C ASN A 552 10.03 -33.90 -29.44
N ALA A 553 9.83 -34.02 -28.12
CA ALA A 553 8.59 -33.65 -27.46
C ALA A 553 8.08 -32.23 -27.83
N THR A 554 6.81 -32.15 -28.22
CA THR A 554 6.17 -30.90 -28.64
C THR A 554 6.05 -29.90 -27.48
N VAL A 555 6.59 -28.68 -27.65
CA VAL A 555 6.64 -27.67 -26.59
C VAL A 555 5.31 -26.93 -26.45
N LEU A 556 4.61 -27.15 -25.35
CA LEU A 556 3.37 -26.45 -25.02
C LEU A 556 3.66 -25.15 -24.27
N LYS A 557 3.78 -24.06 -25.04
CA LYS A 557 4.13 -22.73 -24.50
C LYS A 557 2.97 -22.10 -23.71
N LYS A 558 1.72 -22.30 -24.14
CA LYS A 558 0.52 -21.65 -23.58
C LYS A 558 -0.41 -22.68 -22.97
N ASP A 559 -1.15 -22.25 -21.95
CA ASP A 559 -2.27 -23.01 -21.41
C ASP A 559 -3.40 -23.07 -22.43
N GLY A 560 -4.18 -24.15 -22.39
CA GLY A 560 -5.27 -24.36 -23.32
C GLY A 560 -5.50 -25.84 -23.57
N THR A 561 -6.35 -26.10 -24.56
CA THR A 561 -6.71 -27.44 -25.00
C THR A 561 -6.21 -27.66 -26.41
N ILE A 562 -5.56 -28.80 -26.64
CA ILE A 562 -5.15 -29.26 -27.96
C ILE A 562 -5.92 -30.54 -28.32
N LEU A 563 -6.18 -30.72 -29.61
CA LEU A 563 -6.71 -31.97 -30.16
C LEU A 563 -5.57 -32.72 -30.83
N ALA A 564 -5.37 -33.95 -30.41
CA ALA A 564 -4.27 -34.80 -30.83
C ALA A 564 -4.76 -36.24 -31.05
N ARG A 565 -3.90 -37.07 -31.64
CA ARG A 565 -4.17 -38.47 -31.96
C ARG A 565 -2.94 -39.28 -31.63
N VAL A 566 -3.12 -40.32 -30.82
CA VAL A 566 -2.08 -41.35 -30.67
C VAL A 566 -2.31 -42.44 -31.71
N CYS A 567 -1.26 -42.81 -32.44
CA CYS A 567 -1.26 -43.90 -33.40
C CYS A 567 -0.59 -45.17 -32.82
N PRO A 568 -0.82 -46.37 -33.40
CA PRO A 568 -0.26 -47.59 -32.85
C PRO A 568 1.28 -47.57 -32.89
N LYS A 569 1.91 -47.71 -31.72
CA LYS A 569 3.37 -47.58 -31.52
C LYS A 569 3.94 -46.18 -31.77
N ASP A 570 3.06 -45.19 -31.78
CA ASP A 570 3.40 -43.77 -31.82
C ASP A 570 3.05 -43.17 -30.46
N ASN A 571 3.99 -42.48 -29.81
CA ASN A 571 3.83 -42.05 -28.41
C ASN A 571 3.92 -40.53 -28.31
N ASP A 572 2.86 -39.86 -27.90
CA ASP A 572 2.88 -38.41 -27.97
C ASP A 572 3.55 -37.82 -26.72
N TYR A 573 4.78 -37.32 -26.87
CA TYR A 573 5.46 -36.54 -25.84
C TYR A 573 5.22 -35.04 -26.00
N PHE A 574 4.81 -34.38 -24.91
CA PHE A 574 4.70 -32.93 -24.82
C PHE A 574 5.57 -32.39 -23.71
N LYS A 575 6.22 -31.24 -23.95
CA LYS A 575 7.10 -30.57 -22.99
C LYS A 575 6.44 -29.31 -22.43
N VAL A 576 6.36 -29.22 -21.10
CA VAL A 576 5.74 -28.10 -20.39
C VAL A 576 6.72 -27.49 -19.38
N SER A 577 6.98 -26.19 -19.51
CA SER A 577 7.70 -25.43 -18.48
C SER A 577 6.72 -24.90 -17.44
N VAL A 578 6.92 -25.31 -16.18
CA VAL A 578 6.11 -24.91 -15.03
C VAL A 578 6.92 -23.95 -14.17
N PRO A 579 6.50 -22.68 -14.00
CA PRO A 579 7.23 -21.72 -13.18
C PRO A 579 7.23 -22.08 -11.70
N ALA A 580 8.17 -21.53 -10.93
CA ALA A 580 8.20 -21.67 -9.47
C ALA A 580 6.86 -21.25 -8.84
N ASN A 581 6.45 -21.92 -7.76
CA ASN A 581 5.19 -21.69 -7.06
C ASN A 581 3.94 -21.76 -7.96
N HIS A 582 3.91 -22.70 -8.91
CA HIS A 582 2.72 -22.98 -9.72
C HIS A 582 2.24 -24.43 -9.55
N GLN A 583 0.95 -24.62 -9.79
CA GLN A 583 0.33 -25.91 -10.00
C GLN A 583 0.05 -26.11 -11.49
N LEU A 584 0.58 -27.18 -12.07
CA LEU A 584 0.17 -27.70 -13.38
C LEU A 584 -0.94 -28.74 -13.18
N SER A 585 -2.06 -28.55 -13.86
CA SER A 585 -3.08 -29.57 -14.07
C SER A 585 -3.05 -29.98 -15.54
N ALA A 586 -2.90 -31.27 -15.81
CA ALA A 586 -2.95 -31.85 -17.15
C ALA A 586 -4.01 -32.94 -17.19
N SER A 587 -4.85 -32.95 -18.23
CA SER A 587 -5.85 -34.00 -18.41
C SER A 587 -6.09 -34.30 -19.87
N ILE A 588 -6.30 -35.58 -20.19
CA ILE A 588 -6.76 -36.02 -21.50
C ILE A 588 -8.20 -36.53 -21.40
N VAL A 589 -9.02 -36.25 -22.41
CA VAL A 589 -10.38 -36.81 -22.55
C VAL A 589 -10.51 -37.47 -23.91
N PHE A 590 -11.00 -38.71 -23.94
CA PHE A 590 -11.05 -39.56 -25.14
C PHE A 590 -12.16 -40.62 -25.03
N ASP A 591 -12.60 -41.20 -26.15
CA ASP A 591 -13.59 -42.29 -26.11
C ASP A 591 -12.93 -43.61 -25.72
N HIS A 592 -13.04 -44.01 -24.45
CA HIS A 592 -12.45 -45.25 -23.94
C HIS A 592 -12.83 -46.50 -24.75
N ASN A 593 -14.03 -46.55 -25.36
CA ASN A 593 -14.44 -47.71 -26.17
C ASN A 593 -13.71 -47.78 -27.52
N ALA A 594 -13.23 -46.64 -28.05
CA ALA A 594 -12.43 -46.58 -29.27
C ALA A 594 -10.97 -46.97 -29.01
N GLY A 595 -10.50 -46.89 -27.77
CA GLY A 595 -9.16 -47.27 -27.36
C GLY A 595 -8.79 -46.64 -26.01
N ASP A 596 -8.23 -47.43 -25.09
CA ASP A 596 -7.80 -46.95 -23.77
C ASP A 596 -6.46 -46.20 -23.88
N LEU A 597 -6.42 -44.96 -23.40
CA LEU A 597 -5.21 -44.12 -23.36
C LEU A 597 -4.80 -43.86 -21.91
N ASP A 598 -3.49 -43.86 -21.69
CA ASP A 598 -2.89 -43.51 -20.40
C ASP A 598 -2.25 -42.11 -20.48
N LEU A 599 -2.20 -41.42 -19.34
CA LEU A 599 -1.45 -40.15 -19.21
C LEU A 599 -0.37 -40.31 -18.16
N SER A 600 0.88 -40.04 -18.55
CA SER A 600 2.03 -40.05 -17.66
C SER A 600 2.70 -38.68 -17.61
N MET A 601 3.19 -38.29 -16.44
CA MET A 601 4.01 -37.10 -16.25
C MET A 601 5.41 -37.52 -15.84
N LEU A 602 6.41 -37.01 -16.55
CA LEU A 602 7.81 -37.41 -16.42
C LEU A 602 8.68 -36.17 -16.17
N SER A 603 9.79 -36.34 -15.46
CA SER A 603 10.88 -35.35 -15.40
C SER A 603 12.06 -35.83 -16.21
N ASP A 604 12.91 -34.89 -16.63
CA ASP A 604 14.27 -35.19 -17.09
C ASP A 604 15.03 -35.95 -15.98
N ASP A 605 15.74 -37.01 -16.36
CA ASP A 605 16.59 -37.79 -15.44
C ASP A 605 18.04 -37.29 -15.37
N GLY A 606 18.38 -36.25 -16.16
CA GLY A 606 19.71 -35.64 -16.21
C GLY A 606 20.75 -36.45 -17.01
N LYS A 607 20.36 -37.57 -17.61
CA LYS A 607 21.20 -38.44 -18.45
C LYS A 607 20.65 -38.56 -19.89
N GLY A 608 19.72 -37.69 -20.27
CA GLY A 608 19.05 -37.73 -21.57
C GLY A 608 17.83 -38.66 -21.63
N GLY A 609 17.40 -39.22 -20.48
CA GLY A 609 16.17 -40.00 -20.36
C GLY A 609 15.09 -39.28 -19.53
N THR A 610 14.05 -40.02 -19.17
CA THR A 610 12.95 -39.50 -18.37
C THR A 610 12.62 -40.40 -17.18
N LYS A 611 12.28 -39.79 -16.05
CA LYS A 611 11.81 -40.46 -14.84
C LYS A 611 10.35 -40.12 -14.56
N THR A 612 9.51 -41.13 -14.34
CA THR A 612 8.09 -40.95 -14.01
C THR A 612 7.90 -40.21 -12.69
N ILE A 613 7.13 -39.12 -12.74
CA ILE A 613 6.61 -38.40 -11.57
C ILE A 613 5.29 -39.04 -11.13
N GLY A 614 4.42 -39.38 -12.08
CA GLY A 614 3.17 -40.07 -11.84
C GLY A 614 2.46 -40.45 -13.14
N SER A 615 1.54 -41.41 -13.06
CA SER A 615 0.73 -41.87 -14.19
C SER A 615 -0.74 -42.03 -13.77
N SER A 616 -1.65 -41.77 -14.69
CA SER A 616 -3.08 -41.97 -14.54
C SER A 616 -3.55 -42.99 -15.60
N ARG A 617 -4.18 -44.06 -15.10
CA ARG A 617 -4.67 -45.24 -15.85
C ARG A 617 -6.03 -45.68 -15.31
N LYS A 618 -6.92 -44.72 -15.07
CA LYS A 618 -8.18 -44.86 -14.33
C LYS A 618 -9.41 -44.64 -15.22
N SER A 619 -9.22 -44.50 -16.53
CA SER A 619 -10.29 -44.23 -17.47
C SER A 619 -11.25 -45.44 -17.58
N SER A 620 -12.48 -45.15 -17.98
CA SER A 620 -13.51 -46.15 -18.28
C SER A 620 -14.59 -45.49 -19.16
N PRO A 621 -15.54 -46.24 -19.73
CA PRO A 621 -16.62 -45.64 -20.53
C PRO A 621 -17.47 -44.61 -19.76
N LYS A 622 -17.59 -44.75 -18.43
CA LYS A 622 -18.29 -43.77 -17.57
C LYS A 622 -17.40 -42.63 -17.08
N ARG A 623 -16.08 -42.77 -17.22
CA ARG A 623 -15.07 -41.81 -16.80
C ARG A 623 -14.00 -41.71 -17.89
N PRO A 624 -14.30 -41.05 -19.02
CA PRO A 624 -13.50 -41.13 -20.24
C PRO A 624 -12.30 -40.16 -20.22
N PHE A 625 -11.60 -40.06 -19.10
CA PHE A 625 -10.49 -39.13 -18.94
C PHE A 625 -9.40 -39.64 -18.00
N GLU A 626 -8.18 -39.17 -18.26
CA GLU A 626 -7.04 -39.26 -17.36
C GLU A 626 -6.61 -37.88 -16.90
N ALA A 627 -6.15 -37.75 -15.66
CA ALA A 627 -5.76 -36.45 -15.12
C ALA A 627 -4.64 -36.56 -14.09
N LEU A 628 -3.69 -35.63 -14.16
CA LEU A 628 -2.56 -35.49 -13.26
C LEU A 628 -2.40 -34.04 -12.81
N VAL A 629 -1.88 -33.87 -11.60
CA VAL A 629 -1.59 -32.56 -11.01
C VAL A 629 -0.19 -32.58 -10.42
N LEU A 630 0.58 -31.53 -10.71
CA LEU A 630 1.90 -31.29 -10.14
C LEU A 630 1.96 -29.90 -9.51
N LYS A 631 2.46 -29.82 -8.28
CA LYS A 631 2.83 -28.55 -7.64
C LYS A 631 4.35 -28.41 -7.66
N THR A 632 4.81 -27.19 -7.93
CA THR A 632 6.24 -26.89 -8.05
C THR A 632 6.63 -25.78 -7.08
N GLU A 633 7.71 -25.99 -6.34
CA GLU A 633 8.33 -24.96 -5.49
C GLU A 633 9.32 -24.13 -6.32
N THR A 634 10.17 -24.81 -7.09
CA THR A 634 11.09 -24.22 -8.07
C THR A 634 10.59 -24.43 -9.49
N ALA A 635 11.04 -23.59 -10.43
CA ALA A 635 10.68 -23.76 -11.83
C ALA A 635 11.20 -25.11 -12.32
N LYS A 636 10.35 -25.88 -13.01
CA LYS A 636 10.67 -27.22 -13.49
C LYS A 636 10.07 -27.44 -14.88
N THR A 637 10.82 -28.15 -15.72
CA THR A 637 10.31 -28.67 -16.99
C THR A 637 9.86 -30.11 -16.77
N VAL A 638 8.67 -30.43 -17.27
CA VAL A 638 8.10 -31.79 -17.25
C VAL A 638 7.66 -32.21 -18.64
N TYR A 639 7.64 -33.51 -18.86
CA TYR A 639 7.10 -34.13 -20.05
C TYR A 639 5.75 -34.76 -19.72
N LEU A 640 4.77 -34.60 -20.59
CA LEU A 640 3.52 -35.35 -20.60
C LEU A 640 3.66 -36.40 -21.70
N LEU A 641 3.40 -37.65 -21.35
CA LEU A 641 3.35 -38.76 -22.29
C LEU A 641 1.89 -39.23 -22.35
N VAL A 642 1.34 -39.25 -23.56
CA VAL A 642 0.05 -39.88 -23.86
C VAL A 642 0.36 -41.14 -24.65
N ASP A 643 -0.03 -42.30 -24.12
CA ASP A 643 0.26 -43.59 -24.76
C ASP A 643 -0.99 -44.47 -24.86
N GLY A 644 -1.07 -45.19 -25.97
CA GLY A 644 -2.15 -46.14 -26.25
C GLY A 644 -1.94 -47.47 -25.54
N ARG A 645 -2.84 -47.82 -24.61
CA ARG A 645 -2.72 -49.08 -23.87
C ARG A 645 -2.86 -50.27 -24.82
N LYS A 646 -1.87 -51.18 -24.80
CA LYS A 646 -1.75 -52.30 -25.74
C LYS A 646 -1.71 -51.86 -27.22
N GLY A 647 -1.18 -50.67 -27.50
CA GLY A 647 -1.08 -50.12 -28.85
C GLY A 647 -2.41 -49.59 -29.40
N ALA A 648 -3.36 -49.25 -28.52
CA ALA A 648 -4.60 -48.60 -28.91
C ALA A 648 -4.31 -47.29 -29.65
N SER A 649 -5.03 -47.04 -30.75
CA SER A 649 -5.05 -45.71 -31.37
C SER A 649 -6.34 -45.02 -30.97
N ASN A 650 -6.22 -43.76 -30.55
CA ASN A 650 -7.39 -42.96 -30.25
C ASN A 650 -7.06 -41.48 -30.32
N PHE A 651 -8.09 -40.67 -30.45
CA PHE A 651 -7.97 -39.23 -30.38
C PHE A 651 -8.27 -38.75 -28.98
N TYR A 652 -7.65 -37.64 -28.60
CA TYR A 652 -7.84 -37.08 -27.28
C TYR A 652 -7.73 -35.55 -27.29
N LEU A 653 -8.41 -34.95 -26.31
CA LEU A 653 -8.22 -33.55 -25.95
C LEU A 653 -7.29 -33.44 -24.76
N LEU A 654 -6.09 -32.91 -24.95
CA LEU A 654 -5.19 -32.57 -23.85
C LEU A 654 -5.45 -31.13 -23.39
N ASP A 655 -5.93 -30.97 -22.15
CA ASP A 655 -6.05 -29.68 -21.46
C ASP A 655 -4.89 -29.50 -20.48
N ILE A 656 -4.19 -28.37 -20.57
CA ILE A 656 -3.16 -27.96 -19.62
C ILE A 656 -3.46 -26.60 -19.02
N LYS A 657 -3.33 -26.51 -17.69
CA LYS A 657 -3.55 -25.27 -16.92
C LYS A 657 -2.46 -25.08 -15.87
N ARG A 658 -1.79 -23.94 -15.89
CA ARG A 658 -0.82 -23.50 -14.88
C ARG A 658 -1.47 -22.42 -14.01
N LYS A 659 -1.61 -22.72 -12.73
CA LYS A 659 -2.17 -21.80 -11.74
C LYS A 659 -1.08 -21.34 -10.79
N LYS A 660 -0.86 -20.02 -10.68
CA LYS A 660 0.00 -19.44 -9.65
C LYS A 660 -0.56 -19.78 -8.28
N LEU A 661 0.26 -20.43 -7.45
CA LEU A 661 -0.11 -20.73 -6.08
C LEU A 661 0.13 -19.49 -5.21
N PRO A 662 -0.73 -19.24 -4.21
CA PRO A 662 -0.45 -18.21 -3.22
C PRO A 662 0.88 -18.53 -2.53
N PRO A 663 1.65 -17.50 -2.10
CA PRO A 663 2.90 -17.72 -1.40
C PRO A 663 2.66 -18.63 -0.19
N PRO A 664 3.58 -19.57 0.10
CA PRO A 664 3.43 -20.45 1.24
C PRO A 664 3.22 -19.59 2.48
N LYS A 665 2.09 -19.82 3.18
CA LYS A 665 1.84 -19.16 4.47
C LYS A 665 3.01 -19.52 5.37
N ASN A 666 3.69 -18.50 5.88
CA ASN A 666 4.80 -18.63 6.80
C ASN A 666 4.23 -19.18 8.12
N ASP A 667 4.04 -20.49 8.21
CA ASP A 667 3.58 -21.20 9.41
C ASP A 667 4.73 -21.28 10.44
N LYS A 668 5.35 -20.13 10.77
CA LYS A 668 6.21 -19.94 11.94
C LYS A 668 5.42 -19.64 13.22
N LYS A 669 4.15 -20.04 13.27
CA LYS A 669 3.33 -20.07 14.51
C LYS A 669 2.52 -21.38 14.60
N LYS A 670 3.19 -22.53 14.49
CA LYS A 670 2.59 -23.84 14.84
C LYS A 670 3.51 -24.78 15.63
N ASN A 671 4.60 -24.27 16.22
CA ASN A 671 5.47 -25.06 17.11
C ASN A 671 5.31 -24.79 18.62
N ASP A 672 4.51 -23.79 19.04
CA ASP A 672 4.24 -23.57 20.48
C ASP A 672 2.91 -24.19 20.97
N LYS A 673 2.14 -24.84 20.09
CA LYS A 673 0.85 -25.46 20.45
C LYS A 673 0.84 -26.99 20.35
N LYS A 674 2.00 -27.63 20.16
CA LYS A 674 2.15 -29.11 20.10
C LYS A 674 2.88 -29.72 21.31
N LYS A 675 3.11 -28.95 22.38
CA LYS A 675 3.65 -29.47 23.66
C LYS A 675 2.63 -29.58 24.80
N ASN A 676 1.39 -29.09 24.64
CA ASN A 676 0.38 -29.14 25.72
C ASN A 676 -0.77 -30.14 25.52
N ASP A 677 -0.84 -30.87 24.40
CA ASP A 677 -1.92 -31.85 24.14
C ASP A 677 -1.48 -33.32 24.26
N LYS A 678 -0.30 -33.59 24.85
CA LYS A 678 0.20 -34.96 25.07
C LYS A 678 0.08 -35.46 26.53
N LYS A 679 -0.80 -34.84 27.33
CA LYS A 679 -1.05 -35.21 28.74
C LYS A 679 -2.53 -35.33 29.12
N LYS A 680 -3.42 -35.55 28.13
CA LYS A 680 -4.87 -35.68 28.34
C LYS A 680 -5.55 -36.78 27.50
N ASN A 681 -4.83 -37.87 27.22
CA ASN A 681 -5.40 -39.02 26.51
C ASN A 681 -4.96 -40.37 27.11
N ASP A 682 -4.84 -40.41 28.44
CA ASP A 682 -4.94 -41.67 29.19
C ASP A 682 -6.09 -41.53 30.17
N LYS A 683 -6.98 -42.54 30.17
CA LYS A 683 -8.17 -42.70 31.02
C LYS A 683 -9.45 -42.06 30.50
N ARG A 684 -9.89 -42.52 29.32
CA ARG A 684 -11.31 -42.74 29.01
C ARG A 684 -11.51 -44.19 28.59
N ASP A 685 -11.36 -45.08 29.56
CA ASP A 685 -12.00 -46.40 29.54
C ASP A 685 -12.86 -46.53 30.78
N LYS A 686 -14.04 -47.12 30.59
CA LYS A 686 -15.10 -47.42 31.57
C LYS A 686 -16.10 -46.29 31.86
N LYS A 687 -17.05 -46.17 30.93
CA LYS A 687 -18.44 -45.83 31.21
C LYS A 687 -19.09 -46.95 32.05
N ASN A 688 -20.09 -46.55 32.82
CA ASN A 688 -21.09 -47.34 33.54
C ASN A 688 -20.66 -47.84 34.93
N ASP A 689 -21.09 -47.12 35.96
CA ASP A 689 -22.08 -47.75 36.84
C ASP A 689 -23.02 -46.73 37.51
N LYS A 690 -24.25 -47.21 37.73
CA LYS A 690 -25.42 -46.49 38.23
C LYS A 690 -25.38 -46.34 39.76
N ARG A 691 -26.10 -45.30 40.23
CA ARG A 691 -26.89 -45.22 41.49
C ARG A 691 -26.19 -45.60 42.80
N ASP A 692 -26.07 -44.65 43.73
CA ASP A 692 -26.92 -44.63 44.94
C ASP A 692 -26.57 -43.53 45.97
N LYS A 693 -27.64 -43.08 46.65
CA LYS A 693 -27.74 -42.57 48.04
C LYS A 693 -27.30 -41.14 48.42
N LYS A 694 -28.35 -40.29 48.46
CA LYS A 694 -28.88 -39.48 49.60
C LYS A 694 -28.04 -39.24 50.88
N ASN A 695 -28.27 -38.02 51.39
CA ASN A 695 -28.20 -37.51 52.78
C ASN A 695 -26.77 -37.25 53.31
N ASP A 696 -26.45 -36.17 54.02
CA ASP A 696 -27.20 -35.56 55.11
C ASP A 696 -26.95 -34.04 55.29
N LYS A 697 -27.94 -33.38 55.90
CA LYS A 697 -27.86 -32.03 56.47
C LYS A 697 -27.49 -32.10 57.97
N ARG A 698 -27.02 -30.94 58.47
CA ARG A 698 -27.00 -30.41 59.87
C ARG A 698 -25.56 -30.38 60.44
N ASP A 699 -25.07 -29.33 61.11
CA ASP A 699 -25.72 -28.49 62.10
C ASP A 699 -24.82 -27.30 62.52
N LYS A 700 -25.47 -26.28 63.10
CA LYS A 700 -25.06 -25.37 64.21
C LYS A 700 -23.89 -24.36 64.09
N LYS A 701 -24.28 -23.10 63.86
CA LYS A 701 -24.25 -21.90 64.75
C LYS A 701 -23.28 -21.79 65.95
N LYS A 702 -22.85 -20.52 66.16
CA LYS A 702 -22.40 -19.80 67.40
C LYS A 702 -20.94 -20.03 67.81
N ASP A 703 -20.15 -19.09 68.33
CA ASP A 703 -20.17 -17.66 68.71
C ASP A 703 -18.67 -17.20 68.53
N GLU A 704 -18.26 -15.94 68.38
CA GLU A 704 -18.11 -14.91 69.42
C GLU A 704 -17.60 -13.60 68.81
N ARG A 705 -17.90 -12.49 69.49
CA ARG A 705 -17.38 -11.13 69.29
C ARG A 705 -16.10 -10.98 70.11
N ASP A 706 -15.11 -10.24 69.62
CA ASP A 706 -14.73 -8.95 70.22
C ASP A 706 -13.48 -8.30 69.57
N LYS A 707 -13.66 -6.99 69.33
CA LYS A 707 -12.75 -5.85 69.57
C LYS A 707 -11.46 -5.65 68.74
N ASP A 708 -11.61 -4.62 67.90
CA ASP A 708 -10.90 -3.32 67.95
C ASP A 708 -9.43 -3.16 67.53
N ASP A 709 -9.30 -2.10 66.71
CA ASP A 709 -8.17 -1.19 66.51
C ASP A 709 -6.89 -1.66 65.79
N LYS A 710 -6.75 -1.20 64.53
CA LYS A 710 -5.60 -0.35 64.13
C LYS A 710 -5.79 0.32 62.75
N LYS A 711 -5.97 1.65 62.82
CA LYS A 711 -5.41 2.72 61.99
C LYS A 711 -5.32 2.56 60.46
N LYS A 712 -6.13 3.38 59.78
CA LYS A 712 -6.01 3.81 58.38
C LYS A 712 -4.59 4.36 58.09
N GLN A 713 -3.93 3.82 57.06
CA GLN A 713 -2.87 4.51 56.30
C GLN A 713 -3.43 4.95 54.93
N PRO A 714 -3.19 6.18 54.46
CA PRO A 714 -3.58 6.60 53.12
C PRO A 714 -2.73 5.88 52.05
N PRO A 715 -3.26 5.68 50.84
CA PRO A 715 -2.56 4.99 49.76
C PRO A 715 -1.35 5.80 49.31
N LYS A 716 -0.20 5.12 49.18
CA LYS A 716 1.04 5.69 48.62
C LYS A 716 0.77 6.24 47.21
N PRO A 717 1.27 7.44 46.85
CA PRO A 717 1.09 7.98 45.51
C PRO A 717 1.80 7.07 44.48
N LYS A 718 1.08 6.72 43.41
CA LYS A 718 1.66 6.05 42.24
C LYS A 718 2.76 6.96 41.69
N ARG A 719 4.01 6.45 41.60
CA ARG A 719 5.09 7.14 40.87
C ARG A 719 4.65 7.34 39.43
N GLU A 720 4.37 8.59 39.03
CA GLU A 720 4.31 8.98 37.62
C GLU A 720 5.61 8.51 36.94
N LYS A 721 5.50 7.77 35.84
CA LYS A 721 6.65 7.57 34.96
C LYS A 721 6.97 8.92 34.34
N MET A 722 8.10 9.52 34.73
CA MET A 722 8.58 10.78 34.15
C MET A 722 8.71 10.66 32.64
N THR A 723 8.18 11.64 31.91
CA THR A 723 8.34 11.76 30.46
C THR A 723 9.82 12.06 30.12
N PRO A 724 10.31 11.77 28.90
CA PRO A 724 11.66 12.14 28.49
C PRO A 724 11.95 13.64 28.65
N ARG A 725 10.94 14.50 28.52
CA ARG A 725 11.03 15.94 28.81
C ARG A 725 11.07 16.23 30.31
N LYS A 726 10.21 15.64 31.16
CA LYS A 726 10.35 15.78 32.63
C LYS A 726 11.70 15.24 33.12
N MET A 727 12.25 14.20 32.52
CA MET A 727 13.61 13.71 32.82
C MET A 727 14.69 14.69 32.35
N ARG A 728 14.57 15.25 31.14
CA ARG A 728 15.54 16.20 30.59
C ARG A 728 15.49 17.54 31.31
N ASP A 729 14.29 18.05 31.59
CA ASP A 729 14.02 19.27 32.36
C ASP A 729 14.37 19.08 33.82
N GLU A 730 14.09 17.94 34.47
CA GLU A 730 14.61 17.68 35.82
C GLU A 730 16.12 17.50 35.82
N MET A 731 16.71 16.87 34.80
CA MET A 731 18.16 16.70 34.70
C MET A 731 18.83 18.06 34.48
N PHE A 732 18.23 18.92 33.63
CA PHE A 732 18.64 20.29 33.38
C PHE A 732 18.46 21.16 34.62
N LYS A 733 17.30 21.10 35.28
CA LYS A 733 16.97 21.83 36.51
C LYS A 733 17.81 21.34 37.69
N LYS A 734 18.06 20.04 37.86
CA LYS A 734 19.01 19.50 38.86
C LYS A 734 20.45 19.93 38.58
N LYS A 735 20.87 19.95 37.31
CA LYS A 735 22.21 20.42 36.89
C LYS A 735 22.33 21.94 37.14
N LEU A 736 21.26 22.71 36.92
CA LEU A 736 21.20 24.14 37.23
C LEU A 736 21.16 24.43 38.74
N GLU A 737 20.40 23.64 39.51
CA GLU A 737 20.25 23.77 40.96
C GLU A 737 21.51 23.36 41.72
N SER A 738 22.24 22.34 41.24
CA SER A 738 23.54 21.96 41.81
C SER A 738 24.63 23.01 41.59
N MET A 739 24.36 24.05 40.79
CA MET A 739 25.26 25.13 40.41
C MET A 739 24.90 26.52 40.99
N LYS A 740 23.95 26.62 41.93
CA LYS A 740 23.45 27.90 42.50
C LYS A 740 24.51 28.70 43.29
N ASN A 741 24.67 29.99 42.96
CA ASN A 741 25.29 31.07 43.77
C ASN A 741 24.51 32.38 43.53
N LYS A 742 24.61 33.38 44.42
CA LYS A 742 23.91 34.68 44.45
C LYS A 742 23.83 35.46 43.12
N ARG A 743 24.70 35.21 42.14
CA ARG A 743 24.61 35.82 40.79
C ARG A 743 23.51 35.20 39.90
N ASN A 744 23.01 34.01 40.21
CA ASN A 744 21.86 33.41 39.51
C ASN A 744 20.53 34.12 39.84
N LEU A 745 20.46 34.98 40.86
CA LEU A 745 19.24 35.71 41.19
C LEU A 745 18.98 36.89 40.23
N GLU A 746 20.02 37.40 39.55
CA GLU A 746 19.87 38.43 38.51
C GLU A 746 19.31 37.88 37.20
N TYR A 747 19.38 36.55 36.98
CA TYR A 747 18.90 35.85 35.78
C TYR A 747 17.36 35.92 35.63
N GLU A 748 16.60 35.71 36.71
CA GLU A 748 15.13 35.89 36.71
C GLU A 748 14.71 37.33 36.37
N LYS A 749 15.52 38.33 36.75
CA LYS A 749 15.30 39.74 36.41
C LYS A 749 15.70 40.06 34.95
N ALA A 750 16.77 39.45 34.45
CA ALA A 750 17.21 39.58 33.06
C ALA A 750 16.21 38.95 32.06
N LEU A 751 15.53 37.86 32.45
CA LEU A 751 14.43 37.24 31.72
C LEU A 751 13.23 38.19 31.53
N ARG A 752 12.95 39.03 32.53
CA ARG A 752 11.83 40.00 32.52
C ARG A 752 12.14 41.32 31.80
N GLN A 753 13.41 41.61 31.46
CA GLN A 753 13.85 42.92 30.97
C GLN A 753 14.59 42.88 29.61
N SER A 754 14.54 41.76 28.87
CA SER A 754 15.25 41.64 27.59
C SER A 754 14.66 42.56 26.50
N PRO A 755 15.45 43.46 25.89
CA PRO A 755 14.98 44.45 24.90
C PRO A 755 14.74 43.87 23.49
N LEU A 756 14.48 42.57 23.36
CA LEU A 756 14.02 41.94 22.09
C LEU A 756 12.51 41.62 22.11
N ARG A 757 11.77 42.26 23.02
CA ARG A 757 10.35 42.51 22.85
C ARG A 757 10.24 43.50 21.69
N TYR A 758 9.88 43.00 20.51
CA TYR A 758 9.69 43.74 19.25
C TYR A 758 10.98 44.23 18.56
N GLU A 759 11.37 43.51 17.49
CA GLU A 759 11.64 44.18 16.22
C GLU A 759 11.33 43.24 15.05
N ASN A 760 10.20 43.52 14.42
CA ASN A 760 9.68 42.88 13.24
C ASN A 760 10.60 43.22 12.05
N SER A 761 11.32 42.26 11.47
CA SER A 761 11.78 42.41 10.08
C SER A 761 11.98 41.07 9.37
N ARG A 762 10.92 40.71 8.65
CA ARG A 762 10.90 40.22 7.27
C ARG A 762 12.21 39.65 6.71
N LYS A 763 12.03 38.48 6.10
CA LYS A 763 12.87 37.77 5.13
C LYS A 763 13.89 36.81 5.74
N ASN A 764 13.36 35.59 5.78
CA ASN A 764 13.96 34.35 5.30
C ASN A 764 15.14 33.85 6.13
N TRP A 765 14.85 32.76 6.83
CA TRP A 765 15.73 31.79 7.46
C TRP A 765 16.45 32.18 8.75
#